data_AF-A0A1H8TWB1-F1
#
_entry.id   AF-A0A1H8TWB1-F1
#
_cell.length_a   1.000
_cell.length_b   1.000
_cell.length_c   1.000
_cell.angle_alpha   90.00
_cell.angle_beta   90.00
_cell.angle_gamma   90.00
#
_symmetry.space_group_name_H-M   'P 1'
#
loop_
_entity.id
_entity.type
_entity.pdbx_description
1 polymer ?
#
loop_
_entity_poly.entity_id
_entity_poly.type
_entity_poly.pdbx_seq_one_letter_code
_entity_poly.pdbx_strand_id
1 'polypeptide(L)'
;MSWVGVIMANAYTQPHARTLRIGLAIAVCLLVVSLFCMADPAYALDDPADTQVDAVLDGSSDQAPAAQVSSQGEVANGVSSADNQKASAAQTNESAPAAQEGSAPVAGESDVSAATAAETPAVSVDEGANQSAADSSSQLAPASDAASQGDAAEPGLVVASDGETPSYEESHVNMYRLYNPNSGEHFYTSSESEAMNVASAGWQWEGIGWVAPTTSSTPVYRLYNPNGGDHFYTTSKSERDGLVKKGWKYEGIGWYSDSEDTGLVVYRQYNKNAKTGSHNYTTSASENASLVKKGWRAEGVAWYATNGANLPFAARWLVTTAWTGSLERYWIASDGSIAKSRLVTTSEGAGFTAYAKSNGAVVRGKWDNGAGYVYVANNDGKLASTSDGNTGWLVTKAYDGSYQRYYYDGVKHAMHSGFFKVDGTPYFGLGNQGYVLRGKQLYGNYMLLADNDGKMPSNAGWVVSKDYDGGVYQRYYMKSVFSGGYYGARKGYFTVDGSLYYGINDVYYVLRNGYVARNNELYHADNDGKITRSYDYSSAQLEMFLRAQSKSSSTGYLLMTDTSECWFGVMVGYKGFWQFKYFWRCVCGASDYRTPTGTWTTQTHERYLIWAGEPEMTSQWATKYTGPYAIHSILASKSELGQHLSHGCIRLEWKNAQWVYDNVPLGTTIHNYRP
;
A
#
# COMPACT_ATOMS: atom_id res chain seq x y z
N MET A 1 37.35 16.26 -7.08
CA MET A 1 38.78 16.27 -7.42
C MET A 1 39.30 14.83 -7.26
N SER A 2 40.13 14.20 -8.09
CA SER A 2 40.50 14.30 -9.52
C SER A 2 41.98 13.87 -9.67
N TRP A 3 42.25 12.70 -10.28
CA TRP A 3 43.58 12.26 -10.80
C TRP A 3 44.66 12.00 -9.72
N VAL A 4 45.80 11.29 -9.90
CA VAL A 4 46.31 10.17 -10.77
C VAL A 4 47.58 9.62 -10.04
N GLY A 5 48.11 8.40 -10.20
CA GLY A 5 47.83 7.24 -11.08
C GLY A 5 49.14 6.64 -11.63
N VAL A 6 49.38 5.32 -11.51
CA VAL A 6 50.64 4.63 -11.92
C VAL A 6 50.33 3.31 -12.65
N ILE A 7 51.21 2.87 -13.55
CA ILE A 7 51.01 1.79 -14.55
C ILE A 7 52.24 0.86 -14.60
N MET A 8 52.08 -0.34 -15.16
CA MET A 8 53.09 -1.34 -15.58
C MET A 8 53.69 -2.23 -14.46
N ALA A 9 54.18 -3.45 -14.73
CA ALA A 9 53.82 -4.50 -15.70
C ALA A 9 54.71 -5.75 -15.44
N ASN A 10 54.19 -6.98 -15.58
CA ASN A 10 54.84 -8.01 -16.43
C ASN A 10 54.11 -9.37 -16.54
N ALA A 11 54.40 -10.03 -17.65
CA ALA A 11 54.12 -11.43 -17.99
C ALA A 11 55.23 -12.35 -17.40
N TYR A 12 55.26 -13.69 -17.47
CA TYR A 12 54.40 -14.76 -18.02
C TYR A 12 54.95 -16.12 -17.49
N THR A 13 54.16 -17.18 -17.34
CA THR A 13 54.52 -18.57 -17.71
C THR A 13 53.35 -19.57 -17.56
N GLN A 14 53.44 -20.69 -18.27
CA GLN A 14 52.47 -21.79 -18.46
C GLN A 14 53.20 -23.13 -18.16
N PRO A 15 52.55 -24.32 -17.93
CA PRO A 15 51.61 -24.92 -18.90
C PRO A 15 50.48 -25.87 -18.41
N HIS A 16 49.40 -25.89 -19.21
CA HIS A 16 48.63 -27.03 -19.79
C HIS A 16 48.40 -28.35 -18.98
N ALA A 17 47.27 -29.06 -19.09
CA ALA A 17 46.49 -29.44 -20.30
C ALA A 17 45.10 -30.04 -19.89
N ARG A 18 44.08 -30.33 -20.73
CA ARG A 18 43.82 -30.16 -22.18
C ARG A 18 42.31 -30.40 -22.50
N THR A 19 41.66 -29.50 -23.26
CA THR A 19 40.46 -29.74 -24.14
C THR A 19 39.14 -30.29 -23.51
N LEU A 20 37.93 -30.17 -24.09
CA LEU A 20 37.53 -30.03 -25.51
C LEU A 20 36.13 -29.36 -25.73
N ARG A 21 36.06 -28.27 -26.54
CA ARG A 21 34.84 -27.66 -27.15
C ARG A 21 33.80 -27.07 -26.14
N ILE A 22 32.94 -26.10 -26.45
CA ILE A 22 32.37 -25.55 -27.71
C ILE A 22 32.49 -24.00 -27.74
N GLY A 23 32.60 -23.38 -28.92
CA GLY A 23 32.49 -21.91 -29.12
C GLY A 23 31.06 -21.48 -29.54
N LEU A 24 30.71 -20.20 -29.69
CA LEU A 24 31.49 -18.98 -29.95
C LEU A 24 30.72 -17.78 -29.36
N ALA A 25 31.41 -16.72 -28.95
CA ALA A 25 30.78 -15.51 -28.40
C ALA A 25 31.30 -14.22 -29.07
N ILE A 26 30.51 -13.14 -28.92
CA ILE A 26 30.79 -11.74 -29.29
C ILE A 26 30.77 -11.42 -30.79
N ALA A 27 29.66 -10.79 -31.23
CA ALA A 27 29.69 -9.50 -31.93
C ALA A 27 28.30 -8.82 -31.89
N VAL A 28 28.30 -7.48 -32.04
CA VAL A 28 27.13 -6.58 -32.24
C VAL A 28 26.28 -6.29 -30.99
N CYS A 29 25.72 -5.08 -30.94
CA CYS A 29 25.20 -4.40 -29.74
C CYS A 29 23.66 -4.27 -29.71
N LEU A 30 23.15 -3.97 -28.50
CA LEU A 30 21.96 -3.15 -28.22
C LEU A 30 20.67 -3.41 -29.03
N LEU A 31 19.75 -4.24 -28.48
CA LEU A 31 18.31 -4.09 -28.73
C LEU A 31 17.44 -4.82 -27.68
N VAL A 32 16.23 -4.27 -27.47
CA VAL A 32 15.07 -4.79 -26.72
C VAL A 32 15.27 -5.13 -25.23
N VAL A 33 14.92 -4.17 -24.36
CA VAL A 33 14.19 -4.44 -23.11
C VAL A 33 12.89 -3.65 -23.14
N SER A 34 11.83 -4.26 -23.66
CA SER A 34 10.44 -3.77 -23.60
C SER A 34 9.51 -4.77 -24.30
N LEU A 35 8.88 -5.67 -23.54
CA LEU A 35 7.50 -6.15 -23.77
C LEU A 35 7.06 -7.11 -22.65
N PHE A 36 6.17 -6.65 -21.78
CA PHE A 36 4.93 -7.35 -21.44
C PHE A 36 3.90 -6.30 -21.04
N CYS A 37 2.68 -6.43 -21.54
CA CYS A 37 1.80 -5.27 -21.72
C CYS A 37 1.06 -4.88 -20.43
N MET A 38 0.90 -3.57 -20.21
CA MET A 38 -0.19 -3.05 -19.42
C MET A 38 -1.51 -3.23 -20.19
N ALA A 39 -2.57 -3.58 -19.48
CA ALA A 39 -3.92 -3.72 -20.01
C ALA A 39 -4.81 -2.59 -19.48
N ASP A 40 -4.71 -1.41 -20.10
CA ASP A 40 -5.66 -0.33 -19.85
C ASP A 40 -7.01 -0.66 -20.50
N PRO A 41 -8.14 -0.66 -19.76
CA PRO A 41 -9.46 -0.76 -20.35
C PRO A 41 -9.83 0.57 -21.00
N ALA A 42 -9.73 0.64 -22.33
CA ALA A 42 -10.15 1.81 -23.09
C ALA A 42 -11.68 2.01 -22.97
N TYR A 43 -12.10 3.00 -22.16
CA TYR A 43 -13.47 3.47 -22.15
C TYR A 43 -13.71 4.39 -23.35
N ALA A 44 -14.60 3.97 -24.24
CA ALA A 44 -15.09 4.81 -25.33
C ALA A 44 -15.87 6.01 -24.78
N LEU A 45 -15.73 7.16 -25.44
CA LEU A 45 -16.55 8.35 -25.19
C LEU A 45 -17.73 8.35 -26.16
N ASP A 46 -18.79 7.60 -25.82
CA ASP A 46 -20.09 7.76 -26.46
C ASP A 46 -20.85 8.92 -25.80
N ASP A 47 -21.30 9.85 -26.64
CA ASP A 47 -22.07 11.04 -26.27
C ASP A 47 -23.57 10.82 -26.53
N PRO A 48 -24.46 10.95 -25.52
CA PRO A 48 -25.89 11.05 -25.74
C PRO A 48 -26.37 12.50 -25.66
N ALA A 49 -26.76 13.05 -26.81
CA ALA A 49 -27.45 14.33 -26.90
C ALA A 49 -28.90 14.27 -26.33
N ASP A 50 -29.54 15.43 -26.25
CA ASP A 50 -30.77 15.66 -25.46
C ASP A 50 -32.10 15.46 -26.25
N THR A 51 -33.18 15.20 -25.52
CA THR A 51 -34.60 15.10 -25.95
C THR A 51 -34.96 13.89 -26.86
N GLN A 52 -36.16 13.28 -26.82
CA GLN A 52 -37.51 13.79 -26.55
C GLN A 52 -38.45 12.82 -25.77
N VAL A 53 -39.70 13.28 -25.59
CA VAL A 53 -40.95 12.66 -25.09
C VAL A 53 -41.16 11.17 -25.48
N ASP A 54 -41.97 10.34 -24.80
CA ASP A 54 -43.43 10.51 -24.70
C ASP A 54 -44.20 9.64 -23.67
N ALA A 55 -45.48 9.98 -23.51
CA ALA A 55 -46.65 9.18 -23.11
C ALA A 55 -46.74 8.43 -21.75
N VAL A 56 -47.88 8.67 -21.08
CA VAL A 56 -48.45 7.90 -19.96
C VAL A 56 -49.00 6.55 -20.44
N LEU A 57 -48.82 5.47 -19.66
CA LEU A 57 -49.76 4.34 -19.62
C LEU A 57 -49.91 3.77 -18.20
N ASP A 58 -51.11 3.24 -17.93
CA ASP A 58 -51.52 2.53 -16.71
C ASP A 58 -51.19 1.02 -16.80
N GLY A 59 -51.09 0.32 -15.67
CA GLY A 59 -50.68 -1.09 -15.62
C GLY A 59 -50.48 -1.68 -14.22
N SER A 60 -51.59 -1.97 -13.53
CA SER A 60 -51.59 -2.65 -12.22
C SER A 60 -51.13 -4.12 -12.28
N SER A 61 -50.33 -4.57 -11.29
CA SER A 61 -50.59 -5.82 -10.54
C SER A 61 -49.70 -6.02 -9.29
N ASP A 62 -50.35 -6.55 -8.24
CA ASP A 62 -49.94 -7.62 -7.30
C ASP A 62 -48.44 -8.04 -7.15
N GLN A 63 -47.95 -8.50 -5.98
CA GLN A 63 -48.56 -8.67 -4.65
C GLN A 63 -47.47 -8.77 -3.56
N ALA A 64 -47.84 -8.54 -2.31
CA ALA A 64 -47.08 -8.98 -1.14
C ALA A 64 -47.88 -10.02 -0.33
N PRO A 65 -47.23 -11.04 0.25
CA PRO A 65 -47.76 -11.75 1.42
C PRO A 65 -47.06 -11.28 2.70
N ALA A 66 -47.80 -11.20 3.81
CA ALA A 66 -47.30 -10.74 5.10
C ALA A 66 -47.70 -11.70 6.24
N ALA A 67 -46.94 -11.65 7.34
CA ALA A 67 -47.31 -12.13 8.67
C ALA A 67 -46.64 -11.17 9.70
N GLN A 68 -47.27 -10.59 10.74
CA GLN A 68 -48.30 -11.07 11.70
C GLN A 68 -47.78 -12.26 12.54
N VAL A 69 -47.98 -12.40 13.86
CA VAL A 69 -48.77 -11.73 14.93
C VAL A 69 -47.76 -11.43 16.09
N SER A 70 -47.88 -10.51 17.07
CA SER A 70 -48.98 -10.01 17.94
C SER A 70 -48.59 -8.62 18.52
N SER A 71 -49.16 -8.08 19.62
CA SER A 71 -50.54 -7.65 19.94
C SER A 71 -50.54 -7.03 21.37
N GLN A 72 -51.65 -6.38 21.79
CA GLN A 72 -51.88 -5.74 23.12
C GLN A 72 -51.06 -4.45 23.42
N GLY A 73 -51.60 -3.41 24.07
CA GLY A 73 -53.02 -3.14 24.35
C GLY A 73 -53.28 -2.16 25.51
N GLU A 74 -53.70 -0.92 25.18
CA GLU A 74 -54.38 0.06 26.06
C GLU A 74 -53.56 0.58 27.28
N VAL A 75 -53.88 1.66 28.03
CA VAL A 75 -55.04 2.57 28.10
C VAL A 75 -54.55 4.05 28.05
N ALA A 76 -55.44 5.00 27.74
CA ALA A 76 -55.12 6.41 27.48
C ALA A 76 -55.26 7.39 28.68
N ASN A 77 -54.65 8.58 28.55
CA ASN A 77 -55.23 9.92 28.73
C ASN A 77 -54.22 10.95 28.18
N GLY A 78 -54.57 11.94 27.36
CA GLY A 78 -55.31 13.17 27.70
C GLY A 78 -54.31 14.25 28.13
N VAL A 79 -54.16 15.43 27.50
CA VAL A 79 -55.16 16.40 26.99
C VAL A 79 -54.64 17.18 25.74
N SER A 80 -55.54 17.94 25.09
CA SER A 80 -55.36 18.89 23.95
C SER A 80 -54.24 19.95 24.13
N SER A 81 -53.80 20.72 23.12
CA SER A 81 -54.53 21.20 21.91
C SER A 81 -53.66 21.54 20.68
N ALA A 82 -54.33 21.74 19.53
CA ALA A 82 -53.80 22.43 18.33
C ALA A 82 -53.71 23.97 18.56
N ASP A 83 -53.30 24.86 17.64
CA ASP A 83 -53.01 24.88 16.18
C ASP A 83 -51.75 25.77 15.94
N ASN A 84 -50.88 25.68 14.92
CA ASN A 84 -50.97 25.49 13.45
C ASN A 84 -51.02 26.82 12.64
N GLN A 85 -50.24 26.89 11.55
CA GLN A 85 -50.17 27.94 10.50
C GLN A 85 -49.62 29.35 10.86
N LYS A 86 -49.16 30.21 9.92
CA LYS A 86 -48.42 30.09 8.63
C LYS A 86 -48.06 31.50 8.07
N ALA A 87 -46.90 31.67 7.41
CA ALA A 87 -46.50 32.85 6.59
C ALA A 87 -46.24 34.19 7.37
N SER A 88 -45.71 35.30 6.81
CA SER A 88 -45.16 35.61 5.46
C SER A 88 -44.20 36.84 5.46
N ALA A 89 -43.31 36.93 4.45
CA ALA A 89 -42.72 38.14 3.80
C ALA A 89 -42.06 39.31 4.60
N ALA A 90 -40.72 39.33 4.61
CA ALA A 90 -39.77 40.25 3.90
C ALA A 90 -39.90 41.81 3.86
N GLN A 91 -38.72 42.45 3.66
CA GLN A 91 -38.40 43.89 3.35
C GLN A 91 -38.49 44.87 4.55
N THR A 92 -37.74 45.99 4.68
CA THR A 92 -36.74 46.77 3.86
C THR A 92 -35.50 47.15 4.73
N ASN A 93 -34.23 47.16 4.28
CA ASN A 93 -33.45 48.06 3.39
C ASN A 93 -32.81 49.32 4.05
N GLU A 94 -31.75 49.88 3.43
CA GLU A 94 -30.94 51.09 3.82
C GLU A 94 -29.98 50.93 5.03
N SER A 95 -28.83 51.62 5.19
CA SER A 95 -27.83 52.22 4.25
C SER A 95 -26.51 52.57 5.01
N ALA A 96 -25.39 52.85 4.32
CA ALA A 96 -24.05 53.14 4.89
C ALA A 96 -23.76 54.68 5.02
N PRO A 97 -22.65 55.18 5.66
CA PRO A 97 -21.27 55.07 5.11
C PRO A 97 -20.06 55.10 6.11
N ALA A 98 -18.86 55.10 5.52
CA ALA A 98 -17.48 55.00 6.02
C ALA A 98 -16.89 56.05 7.01
N ALA A 99 -15.80 55.68 7.71
CA ALA A 99 -14.53 56.45 7.95
C ALA A 99 -13.52 55.65 8.83
N GLN A 100 -12.32 56.17 9.14
CA GLN A 100 -11.04 55.92 8.45
C GLN A 100 -9.83 56.11 9.43
N GLU A 101 -8.70 55.45 9.18
CA GLU A 101 -7.33 55.69 9.72
C GLU A 101 -7.00 55.42 11.22
N GLY A 102 -5.69 55.18 11.49
CA GLY A 102 -5.10 54.98 12.81
C GLY A 102 -3.81 54.12 12.78
N SER A 103 -2.63 54.73 13.01
CA SER A 103 -1.31 54.06 12.90
C SER A 103 -0.71 53.60 14.25
N ALA A 104 0.28 52.70 14.17
CA ALA A 104 1.11 52.19 15.28
C ALA A 104 2.14 53.24 15.79
N PRO A 105 3.08 52.96 16.75
CA PRO A 105 3.38 51.73 17.51
C PRO A 105 3.60 51.97 19.04
N VAL A 106 4.21 51.02 19.78
CA VAL A 106 5.28 51.18 20.83
C VAL A 106 5.57 49.82 21.53
N ALA A 107 6.69 49.70 22.25
CA ALA A 107 7.22 48.48 22.90
C ALA A 107 7.57 48.67 24.39
N GLY A 108 8.11 47.62 25.04
CA GLY A 108 8.48 47.55 26.47
C GLY A 108 7.61 46.50 27.19
N GLU A 109 8.09 45.32 27.62
CA GLU A 109 9.12 44.96 28.62
C GLU A 109 8.60 44.80 30.06
N SER A 110 8.62 43.54 30.53
CA SER A 110 8.79 43.11 31.94
C SER A 110 7.63 43.40 32.95
N ASP A 111 7.52 42.72 34.11
CA ASP A 111 8.54 41.89 34.79
C ASP A 111 7.98 40.72 35.66
N VAL A 112 8.92 39.93 36.19
CA VAL A 112 8.88 38.73 37.07
C VAL A 112 7.69 38.44 38.01
N SER A 113 7.44 37.15 38.19
CA SER A 113 7.66 36.49 39.51
C SER A 113 8.17 35.05 39.32
N ALA A 114 9.04 34.58 40.23
CA ALA A 114 9.73 33.28 40.08
C ALA A 114 10.16 32.68 41.44
N ALA A 115 10.14 31.35 41.54
CA ALA A 115 10.83 30.52 42.55
C ALA A 115 10.61 29.02 42.22
N THR A 116 11.54 28.07 42.39
CA THR A 116 13.01 28.12 42.60
C THR A 116 13.59 26.76 42.16
N ALA A 117 14.92 26.66 41.99
CA ALA A 117 15.61 25.42 41.64
C ALA A 117 16.75 25.07 42.62
N ALA A 118 17.09 23.78 42.70
CA ALA A 118 18.35 23.21 43.15
C ALA A 118 18.40 21.77 42.56
N GLU A 119 19.23 21.45 41.57
CA GLU A 119 20.70 21.31 41.54
C GLU A 119 21.22 19.94 42.04
N THR A 120 22.36 19.52 41.46
CA THR A 120 22.89 18.15 41.50
C THR A 120 23.99 17.96 42.55
N PRO A 121 24.47 16.72 42.76
CA PRO A 121 25.72 16.34 42.09
C PRO A 121 25.76 14.87 41.61
N ALA A 122 26.87 14.48 40.96
CA ALA A 122 27.20 13.10 40.61
C ALA A 122 28.46 12.62 41.38
N VAL A 123 28.71 11.30 41.47
CA VAL A 123 30.07 10.67 41.50
C VAL A 123 30.02 9.12 41.51
N SER A 124 30.64 8.52 40.48
CA SER A 124 31.35 7.21 40.31
C SER A 124 30.96 5.85 40.97
N VAL A 125 31.06 4.79 40.13
CA VAL A 125 31.43 3.35 40.36
C VAL A 125 30.54 2.47 41.28
N ASP A 126 30.24 1.20 40.96
CA ASP A 126 31.15 0.05 40.71
C ASP A 126 30.71 -0.92 39.57
N GLU A 127 31.55 -1.90 39.22
CA GLU A 127 31.34 -2.93 38.18
C GLU A 127 30.61 -4.20 38.70
N GLY A 128 30.04 -5.03 37.80
CA GLY A 128 29.19 -6.17 38.20
C GLY A 128 28.81 -7.17 37.11
N ALA A 129 29.81 -7.63 36.34
CA ALA A 129 29.79 -8.68 35.30
C ALA A 129 28.52 -9.53 35.03
N ASN A 130 28.18 -9.66 33.74
CA ASN A 130 28.21 -10.98 33.11
C ASN A 130 28.66 -10.88 31.63
N GLN A 131 29.30 -11.92 31.09
CA GLN A 131 29.95 -11.93 29.78
C GLN A 131 29.21 -12.78 28.75
N SER A 132 29.24 -12.36 27.49
CA SER A 132 29.49 -13.26 26.34
C SER A 132 29.79 -12.45 25.07
N ALA A 133 31.07 -12.38 24.70
CA ALA A 133 31.51 -12.05 23.35
C ALA A 133 31.36 -13.32 22.49
N ALA A 134 30.68 -13.32 21.34
CA ALA A 134 31.05 -12.73 20.04
C ALA A 134 31.77 -13.72 19.12
N ASP A 135 31.33 -13.72 17.86
CA ASP A 135 31.98 -14.13 16.60
C ASP A 135 33.10 -15.19 16.61
N SER A 136 32.86 -16.31 15.91
CA SER A 136 33.91 -17.06 15.23
C SER A 136 33.34 -17.90 14.09
N SER A 137 33.93 -17.76 12.89
CA SER A 137 33.70 -18.67 11.78
C SER A 137 34.62 -19.89 11.86
N SER A 138 34.12 -21.10 11.56
CA SER A 138 34.89 -22.13 10.82
C SER A 138 34.09 -23.41 10.52
N GLN A 139 34.23 -23.85 9.26
CA GLN A 139 34.45 -25.22 8.76
C GLN A 139 33.51 -26.40 9.15
N LEU A 140 33.36 -27.29 8.16
CA LEU A 140 32.61 -28.54 8.23
C LEU A 140 33.51 -29.74 8.55
N ALA A 141 32.88 -30.81 9.06
CA ALA A 141 33.36 -32.20 9.17
C ALA A 141 34.43 -32.51 10.24
N PRO A 142 34.55 -33.79 10.68
CA PRO A 142 33.54 -34.85 10.77
C PRO A 142 33.41 -35.43 12.20
N ALA A 143 32.28 -36.07 12.51
CA ALA A 143 32.16 -36.93 13.69
C ALA A 143 32.82 -38.30 13.41
N SER A 144 33.77 -38.71 14.25
CA SER A 144 34.55 -39.95 14.12
C SER A 144 33.93 -41.14 14.88
N ASP A 145 34.37 -42.35 14.52
CA ASP A 145 33.82 -43.63 14.97
C ASP A 145 33.73 -43.85 16.49
N ALA A 146 32.66 -44.54 16.88
CA ALA A 146 32.58 -45.37 18.08
C ALA A 146 31.98 -46.74 17.70
N ALA A 147 32.70 -47.51 16.88
CA ALA A 147 32.28 -48.84 16.47
C ALA A 147 32.40 -49.84 17.63
N SER A 148 31.28 -50.44 18.06
CA SER A 148 31.26 -51.56 18.99
C SER A 148 30.73 -52.81 18.28
N GLN A 149 31.56 -53.85 18.19
CA GLN A 149 31.09 -55.19 17.82
C GLN A 149 30.55 -55.87 19.08
N GLY A 150 29.23 -56.00 19.16
CA GLY A 150 28.54 -56.81 20.17
C GLY A 150 27.70 -57.87 19.48
N ASP A 151 27.98 -59.14 19.77
CA ASP A 151 27.22 -60.26 19.20
C ASP A 151 25.84 -60.37 19.89
N ALA A 152 24.85 -60.85 19.17
CA ALA A 152 23.44 -60.80 19.59
C ALA A 152 23.07 -61.96 20.54
N ALA A 153 23.39 -61.83 21.83
CA ALA A 153 22.83 -62.68 22.87
C ALA A 153 21.35 -62.30 23.15
N GLU A 154 20.48 -63.30 23.32
CA GLU A 154 19.07 -63.06 23.66
C GLU A 154 18.91 -62.52 25.09
N PRO A 155 17.99 -61.57 25.33
CA PRO A 155 17.76 -61.03 26.66
C PRO A 155 17.06 -62.05 27.55
N GLY A 156 17.80 -62.59 28.53
CA GLY A 156 17.24 -63.47 29.56
C GLY A 156 16.18 -62.77 30.42
N LEU A 157 15.15 -63.53 30.81
CA LEU A 157 14.02 -63.06 31.61
C LEU A 157 14.47 -62.47 32.97
N VAL A 158 14.43 -61.15 33.10
CA VAL A 158 14.52 -60.47 34.41
C VAL A 158 13.14 -60.47 35.08
N VAL A 159 13.09 -60.88 36.34
CA VAL A 159 11.85 -60.94 37.13
C VAL A 159 11.48 -59.53 37.59
N ALA A 160 10.21 -59.15 37.43
CA ALA A 160 9.75 -57.79 37.67
C ALA A 160 9.76 -57.38 39.15
N SER A 161 10.10 -56.12 39.39
CA SER A 161 9.73 -55.36 40.59
C SER A 161 8.58 -54.41 40.24
N ASP A 162 7.46 -54.52 40.94
CA ASP A 162 6.34 -53.56 41.01
C ASP A 162 5.90 -52.94 39.67
N GLY A 163 5.24 -53.77 38.86
CA GLY A 163 4.76 -53.38 37.53
C GLY A 163 3.48 -52.53 37.54
N GLU A 164 3.64 -51.20 37.59
CA GLU A 164 2.69 -50.32 36.91
C GLU A 164 2.88 -50.44 35.39
N THR A 165 1.80 -50.54 34.63
CA THR A 165 1.88 -50.46 33.16
C THR A 165 2.27 -49.04 32.75
N PRO A 166 3.29 -48.84 31.89
CA PRO A 166 3.68 -47.51 31.43
C PRO A 166 2.49 -46.72 30.88
N SER A 167 2.45 -45.42 31.15
CA SER A 167 1.40 -44.56 30.61
C SER A 167 1.46 -44.52 29.08
N TYR A 168 0.37 -44.05 28.44
CA TYR A 168 0.31 -43.89 26.98
C TYR A 168 1.47 -43.01 26.47
N GLU A 169 1.82 -41.96 27.22
CA GLU A 169 2.91 -41.02 26.93
C GLU A 169 4.32 -41.65 27.02
N GLU A 170 4.52 -42.66 27.87
CA GLU A 170 5.81 -43.37 28.03
C GLU A 170 5.94 -44.57 27.07
N SER A 171 4.81 -45.14 26.68
CA SER A 171 4.72 -46.31 25.77
C SER A 171 4.64 -45.94 24.28
N HIS A 172 4.49 -44.65 23.94
CA HIS A 172 4.34 -44.18 22.56
C HIS A 172 5.21 -42.95 22.25
N VAL A 173 5.31 -42.59 20.97
CA VAL A 173 5.99 -41.37 20.49
C VAL A 173 5.28 -40.79 19.27
N ASN A 174 5.20 -39.46 19.20
CA ASN A 174 4.75 -38.73 18.01
C ASN A 174 5.73 -38.93 16.84
N MET A 175 5.21 -39.16 15.63
CA MET A 175 6.00 -39.19 14.41
C MET A 175 5.83 -37.90 13.61
N TYR A 176 6.84 -37.04 13.64
CA TYR A 176 6.83 -35.76 12.92
C TYR A 176 7.08 -35.98 11.42
N ARG A 177 6.25 -35.37 10.58
CA ARG A 177 6.32 -35.44 9.10
C ARG A 177 6.76 -34.10 8.53
N LEU A 178 7.78 -34.12 7.68
CA LEU A 178 8.34 -32.94 7.02
C LEU A 178 8.54 -33.18 5.53
N TYR A 179 8.16 -32.21 4.70
CA TYR A 179 8.25 -32.27 3.24
C TYR A 179 9.36 -31.37 2.69
N ASN A 180 10.21 -31.89 1.81
CA ASN A 180 11.24 -31.11 1.13
C ASN A 180 10.72 -30.57 -0.22
N PRO A 181 10.44 -29.26 -0.36
CA PRO A 181 9.95 -28.69 -1.61
C PRO A 181 10.97 -28.74 -2.77
N ASN A 182 12.24 -29.06 -2.50
CA ASN A 182 13.32 -29.11 -3.51
C ASN A 182 13.54 -30.52 -4.08
N SER A 183 13.32 -31.58 -3.29
CA SER A 183 13.47 -32.98 -3.73
C SER A 183 12.14 -33.71 -3.92
N GLY A 184 11.06 -33.28 -3.25
CA GLY A 184 9.79 -34.01 -3.17
C GLY A 184 9.78 -35.10 -2.08
N GLU A 185 10.84 -35.20 -1.27
CA GLU A 185 10.98 -36.17 -0.20
C GLU A 185 10.13 -35.84 1.03
N HIS A 186 9.65 -36.87 1.71
CA HIS A 186 9.06 -36.75 3.05
C HIS A 186 10.00 -37.44 4.06
N PHE A 187 10.36 -36.71 5.11
CA PHE A 187 11.16 -37.20 6.22
C PHE A 187 10.27 -37.42 7.45
N TYR A 188 10.53 -38.51 8.16
CA TYR A 188 9.76 -38.98 9.30
C TYR A 188 10.69 -39.28 10.47
N THR A 189 10.40 -38.71 11.64
CA THR A 189 11.19 -38.95 12.85
C THR A 189 10.38 -38.83 14.13
N SER A 190 10.73 -39.65 15.11
CA SER A 190 10.30 -39.59 16.51
C SER A 190 11.04 -38.51 17.30
N SER A 191 12.17 -38.01 16.80
CA SER A 191 12.99 -36.97 17.44
C SER A 191 12.48 -35.57 17.08
N GLU A 192 11.82 -34.93 18.04
CA GLU A 192 11.32 -33.55 17.90
C GLU A 192 12.45 -32.57 17.56
N SER A 193 13.63 -32.74 18.17
CA SER A 193 14.83 -31.93 17.90
C SER A 193 15.34 -32.13 16.47
N GLU A 194 15.30 -33.35 15.93
CA GLU A 194 15.68 -33.63 14.55
C GLU A 194 14.67 -32.99 13.59
N ALA A 195 13.37 -33.12 13.86
CA ALA A 195 12.30 -32.47 13.11
C ALA A 195 12.43 -30.93 13.09
N MET A 196 12.65 -30.30 14.24
CA MET A 196 12.83 -28.84 14.34
C MET A 196 14.09 -28.36 13.62
N ASN A 197 15.19 -29.12 13.67
CA ASN A 197 16.41 -28.81 12.92
C ASN A 197 16.18 -28.93 11.39
N VAL A 198 15.50 -29.98 10.94
CA VAL A 198 15.18 -30.22 9.52
C VAL A 198 14.18 -29.16 8.98
N ALA A 199 13.20 -28.74 9.80
CA ALA A 199 12.32 -27.61 9.47
C ALA A 199 13.08 -26.28 9.36
N SER A 200 14.02 -26.03 10.28
CA SER A 200 14.87 -24.83 10.27
C SER A 200 15.83 -24.82 9.08
N ALA A 201 16.37 -25.98 8.69
CA ALA A 201 17.15 -26.20 7.48
C ALA A 201 16.33 -26.10 6.18
N GLY A 202 14.99 -26.04 6.29
CA GLY A 202 14.10 -25.53 5.25
C GLY A 202 13.04 -26.47 4.72
N TRP A 203 12.86 -27.63 5.34
CA TRP A 203 11.76 -28.53 5.04
C TRP A 203 10.46 -27.96 5.60
N GLN A 204 9.34 -28.19 4.92
CA GLN A 204 8.02 -27.76 5.35
C GLN A 204 7.51 -28.72 6.44
N TRP A 205 7.24 -28.17 7.61
CA TRP A 205 6.62 -28.93 8.71
C TRP A 205 5.15 -29.18 8.39
N GLU A 206 4.75 -30.45 8.29
CA GLU A 206 3.36 -30.83 7.98
C GLU A 206 2.56 -31.23 9.22
N GLY A 207 3.23 -31.66 10.29
CA GLY A 207 2.63 -31.98 11.59
C GLY A 207 3.06 -33.34 12.12
N ILE A 208 2.28 -33.85 13.07
CA ILE A 208 2.37 -35.25 13.53
C ILE A 208 1.63 -36.10 12.50
N GLY A 209 2.37 -36.96 11.78
CA GLY A 209 1.81 -37.84 10.75
C GLY A 209 1.07 -39.05 11.32
N TRP A 210 1.55 -39.54 12.47
CA TRP A 210 0.93 -40.59 13.30
C TRP A 210 1.61 -40.68 14.66
N VAL A 211 1.08 -41.53 15.56
CA VAL A 211 1.75 -41.98 16.80
C VAL A 211 2.20 -43.43 16.62
N ALA A 212 3.32 -43.81 17.23
CA ALA A 212 3.86 -45.17 17.17
C ALA A 212 4.32 -45.64 18.57
N PRO A 213 4.29 -46.95 18.89
CA PRO A 213 4.84 -47.46 20.15
C PRO A 213 6.36 -47.22 20.29
N THR A 214 6.83 -46.99 21.51
CA THR A 214 8.27 -46.91 21.83
C THR A 214 8.95 -48.27 21.79
N THR A 215 8.21 -49.37 21.95
CA THR A 215 8.68 -50.76 21.77
C THR A 215 7.57 -51.66 21.22
N SER A 216 7.93 -52.62 20.36
CA SER A 216 7.09 -53.78 20.00
C SER A 216 7.95 -54.90 19.39
N SER A 217 7.35 -56.03 19.04
CA SER A 217 8.02 -57.13 18.31
C SER A 217 8.33 -56.79 16.84
N THR A 218 7.77 -55.71 16.30
CA THR A 218 7.81 -55.34 14.87
C THR A 218 8.51 -53.98 14.68
N PRO A 219 9.85 -53.94 14.63
CA PRO A 219 10.60 -52.69 14.47
C PRO A 219 10.48 -52.12 13.05
N VAL A 220 10.48 -50.78 12.93
CA VAL A 220 10.61 -50.07 11.66
C VAL A 220 12.05 -49.55 11.53
N TYR A 221 12.79 -50.15 10.60
CA TYR A 221 14.19 -49.83 10.33
C TYR A 221 14.30 -48.53 9.50
N ARG A 222 15.15 -47.59 9.94
CA ARG A 222 15.50 -46.38 9.20
C ARG A 222 16.79 -46.59 8.42
N LEU A 223 16.79 -46.20 7.15
CA LEU A 223 17.97 -46.21 6.27
C LEU A 223 18.11 -44.88 5.54
N TYR A 224 19.37 -44.48 5.31
CA TYR A 224 19.73 -43.26 4.59
C TYR A 224 20.59 -43.59 3.35
N ASN A 225 20.32 -42.92 2.23
CA ASN A 225 21.07 -43.05 0.99
C ASN A 225 22.10 -41.90 0.83
N PRO A 226 23.39 -42.10 1.14
CA PRO A 226 24.39 -41.03 1.04
C PRO A 226 24.63 -40.53 -0.40
N ASN A 227 24.16 -41.24 -1.43
CA ASN A 227 24.29 -40.85 -2.83
C ASN A 227 23.08 -40.06 -3.37
N GLY A 228 21.96 -40.04 -2.63
CA GLY A 228 20.71 -39.38 -3.06
C GLY A 228 20.17 -38.36 -2.05
N GLY A 229 20.41 -38.55 -0.75
CA GLY A 229 19.73 -37.83 0.32
C GLY A 229 18.51 -38.59 0.88
N ASP A 230 17.93 -39.51 0.10
CA ASP A 230 16.73 -40.27 0.44
C ASP A 230 16.82 -41.04 1.76
N HIS A 231 15.75 -40.94 2.55
CA HIS A 231 15.43 -41.87 3.63
C HIS A 231 14.48 -42.97 3.17
N PHE A 232 14.61 -44.15 3.78
CA PHE A 232 13.72 -45.28 3.56
C PHE A 232 13.41 -46.00 4.87
N TYR A 233 12.16 -46.45 4.98
CA TYR A 233 11.59 -47.00 6.20
C TYR A 233 10.89 -48.32 5.90
N THR A 234 11.19 -49.36 6.68
CA THR A 234 10.63 -50.71 6.45
C THR A 234 10.67 -51.59 7.69
N THR A 235 9.65 -52.43 7.85
CA THR A 235 9.62 -53.56 8.79
C THR A 235 10.42 -54.78 8.27
N SER A 236 10.71 -54.82 6.97
CA SER A 236 11.38 -55.95 6.33
C SER A 236 12.89 -55.94 6.57
N LYS A 237 13.35 -56.86 7.43
CA LYS A 237 14.78 -57.12 7.69
C LYS A 237 15.55 -57.45 6.41
N SER A 238 14.94 -58.17 5.46
CA SER A 238 15.58 -58.54 4.18
C SER A 238 15.66 -57.37 3.19
N GLU A 239 14.69 -56.46 3.20
CA GLU A 239 14.72 -55.22 2.41
C GLU A 239 15.82 -54.28 2.93
N ARG A 240 15.90 -54.09 4.26
CA ARG A 240 17.00 -53.38 4.94
C ARG A 240 18.36 -53.97 4.57
N ASP A 241 18.56 -55.27 4.78
CA ASP A 241 19.85 -55.93 4.52
C ASP A 241 20.22 -55.91 3.02
N GLY A 242 19.22 -55.90 2.13
CA GLY A 242 19.38 -55.73 0.69
C GLY A 242 19.75 -54.31 0.25
N LEU A 243 19.34 -53.27 1.00
CA LEU A 243 19.72 -51.87 0.77
C LEU A 243 21.11 -51.56 1.35
N VAL A 244 21.45 -52.11 2.52
CA VAL A 244 22.80 -51.98 3.11
C VAL A 244 23.86 -52.57 2.18
N LYS A 245 23.59 -53.73 1.56
CA LYS A 245 24.44 -54.33 0.52
C LYS A 245 24.58 -53.48 -0.76
N LYS A 246 23.73 -52.46 -0.94
CA LYS A 246 23.78 -51.47 -2.04
C LYS A 246 24.38 -50.13 -1.59
N GLY A 247 24.99 -50.05 -0.41
CA GLY A 247 25.64 -48.84 0.11
C GLY A 247 24.72 -47.85 0.82
N TRP A 248 23.51 -48.25 1.20
CA TRP A 248 22.68 -47.46 2.12
C TRP A 248 23.20 -47.60 3.55
N LYS A 249 23.21 -46.50 4.31
CA LYS A 249 23.52 -46.51 5.73
C LYS A 249 22.28 -46.98 6.50
N TYR A 250 22.40 -48.05 7.29
CA TYR A 250 21.41 -48.39 8.30
C TYR A 250 21.59 -47.46 9.51
N GLU A 251 20.51 -46.81 9.96
CA GLU A 251 20.56 -45.82 11.03
C GLU A 251 19.98 -46.34 12.37
N GLY A 252 19.44 -47.56 12.36
CA GLY A 252 18.80 -48.17 13.53
C GLY A 252 17.30 -48.39 13.35
N ILE A 253 16.63 -48.64 14.46
CA ILE A 253 15.16 -48.69 14.55
C ILE A 253 14.70 -47.26 14.81
N GLY A 254 13.84 -46.71 13.96
CA GLY A 254 13.30 -45.35 14.13
C GLY A 254 12.11 -45.29 15.10
N TRP A 255 11.27 -46.32 15.03
CA TRP A 255 10.08 -46.55 15.86
C TRP A 255 9.61 -48.01 15.66
N TYR A 256 8.51 -48.39 16.28
CA TYR A 256 7.91 -49.73 16.15
C TYR A 256 6.52 -49.66 15.52
N SER A 257 6.08 -50.77 14.93
CA SER A 257 4.69 -50.95 14.52
C SER A 257 3.82 -51.26 15.73
N ASP A 258 2.61 -50.71 15.73
CA ASP A 258 1.49 -51.20 16.54
C ASP A 258 0.99 -52.56 16.01
N SER A 259 -0.01 -53.15 16.67
CA SER A 259 -0.67 -54.39 16.25
C SER A 259 -1.56 -54.18 15.02
N GLU A 260 -1.62 -55.20 14.17
CA GLU A 260 -2.52 -55.28 13.01
C GLU A 260 -4.01 -55.29 13.39
N ASP A 261 -4.35 -55.83 14.57
CA ASP A 261 -5.74 -55.93 15.05
C ASP A 261 -6.32 -54.59 15.56
N THR A 262 -5.47 -53.64 15.95
CA THR A 262 -5.88 -52.41 16.68
C THR A 262 -5.34 -51.10 16.10
N GLY A 263 -4.27 -51.16 15.30
CA GLY A 263 -3.58 -49.99 14.77
C GLY A 263 -4.18 -49.40 13.49
N LEU A 264 -3.83 -48.15 13.22
CA LEU A 264 -4.13 -47.44 11.98
C LEU A 264 -3.13 -47.85 10.88
N VAL A 265 -3.64 -48.25 9.71
CA VAL A 265 -2.80 -48.59 8.55
C VAL A 265 -1.94 -47.40 8.13
N VAL A 266 -0.61 -47.59 8.03
CA VAL A 266 0.27 -46.69 7.29
C VAL A 266 0.52 -47.28 5.91
N TYR A 267 0.01 -46.63 4.86
CA TYR A 267 0.17 -47.04 3.47
C TYR A 267 1.53 -46.62 2.91
N ARG A 268 2.22 -47.50 2.19
CA ARG A 268 3.43 -47.17 1.40
C ARG A 268 3.08 -46.95 -0.08
N GLN A 269 3.61 -45.87 -0.68
CA GLN A 269 3.59 -45.66 -2.13
C GLN A 269 5.00 -45.41 -2.66
N TYR A 270 5.25 -45.83 -3.91
CA TYR A 270 6.53 -45.64 -4.61
C TYR A 270 6.37 -44.89 -5.94
N ASN A 271 7.24 -43.92 -6.18
CA ASN A 271 7.35 -43.19 -7.44
C ASN A 271 8.58 -43.65 -8.24
N LYS A 272 8.35 -44.51 -9.24
CA LYS A 272 9.42 -45.01 -10.14
C LYS A 272 10.12 -43.93 -10.97
N ASN A 273 9.56 -42.72 -11.06
CA ASN A 273 10.10 -41.61 -11.84
C ASN A 273 10.88 -40.60 -10.98
N ALA A 274 10.81 -40.74 -9.65
CA ALA A 274 11.53 -39.89 -8.71
C ALA A 274 13.02 -40.28 -8.67
N LYS A 275 13.91 -39.28 -8.71
CA LYS A 275 15.35 -39.46 -8.44
C LYS A 275 15.63 -39.57 -6.95
N THR A 276 14.87 -38.80 -6.18
CA THR A 276 14.90 -38.63 -4.74
C THR A 276 13.48 -38.39 -4.25
N GLY A 277 13.19 -38.59 -2.97
CA GLY A 277 11.81 -38.59 -2.44
C GLY A 277 10.96 -39.71 -3.02
N SER A 278 11.59 -40.87 -3.25
CA SER A 278 11.00 -41.95 -4.06
C SER A 278 9.84 -42.70 -3.39
N HIS A 279 9.64 -42.55 -2.08
CA HIS A 279 8.57 -43.21 -1.31
C HIS A 279 7.77 -42.20 -0.48
N ASN A 280 6.50 -42.52 -0.25
CA ASN A 280 5.61 -41.80 0.66
C ASN A 280 4.98 -42.79 1.65
N TYR A 281 4.77 -42.32 2.89
CA TYR A 281 4.19 -43.08 3.99
C TYR A 281 3.09 -42.25 4.65
N THR A 282 1.87 -42.80 4.76
CA THR A 282 0.72 -42.03 5.23
C THR A 282 -0.38 -42.89 5.83
N THR A 283 -1.00 -42.40 6.90
CA THR A 283 -2.27 -42.91 7.45
C THR A 283 -3.48 -42.51 6.58
N SER A 284 -3.32 -41.53 5.68
CA SER A 284 -4.41 -41.01 4.86
C SER A 284 -4.66 -41.90 3.64
N ALA A 285 -5.75 -42.68 3.69
CA ALA A 285 -6.25 -43.47 2.57
C ALA A 285 -6.58 -42.60 1.33
N SER A 286 -6.97 -41.33 1.53
CA SER A 286 -7.27 -40.40 0.43
C SER A 286 -6.01 -39.80 -0.21
N GLU A 287 -4.94 -39.61 0.56
CA GLU A 287 -3.61 -39.24 0.04
C GLU A 287 -3.01 -40.39 -0.77
N ASN A 288 -3.03 -41.62 -0.22
CA ASN A 288 -2.66 -42.86 -0.91
C ASN A 288 -3.39 -43.00 -2.26
N ALA A 289 -4.72 -42.95 -2.27
CA ALA A 289 -5.52 -43.02 -3.49
C ALA A 289 -5.21 -41.88 -4.49
N SER A 290 -4.93 -40.68 -3.99
CA SER A 290 -4.58 -39.52 -4.81
C SER A 290 -3.19 -39.63 -5.46
N LEU A 291 -2.21 -40.23 -4.76
CA LEU A 291 -0.87 -40.52 -5.32
C LEU A 291 -0.94 -41.65 -6.36
N VAL A 292 -1.70 -42.70 -6.09
CA VAL A 292 -1.95 -43.79 -7.06
C VAL A 292 -2.61 -43.25 -8.33
N LYS A 293 -3.61 -42.36 -8.20
CA LYS A 293 -4.24 -41.67 -9.34
C LYS A 293 -3.26 -40.77 -10.13
N LYS A 294 -2.19 -40.29 -9.49
CA LYS A 294 -1.07 -39.57 -10.12
C LYS A 294 0.03 -40.49 -10.69
N GLY A 295 -0.18 -41.81 -10.69
CA GLY A 295 0.74 -42.80 -11.28
C GLY A 295 1.81 -43.36 -10.32
N TRP A 296 1.68 -43.14 -9.02
CA TRP A 296 2.51 -43.84 -8.02
C TRP A 296 2.05 -45.30 -7.90
N ARG A 297 2.97 -46.23 -7.58
CA ARG A 297 2.64 -47.60 -7.22
C ARG A 297 2.24 -47.64 -5.75
N ALA A 298 1.03 -48.09 -5.41
CA ALA A 298 0.73 -48.53 -4.06
C ALA A 298 1.50 -49.84 -3.76
N GLU A 299 2.13 -49.91 -2.60
CA GLU A 299 2.89 -51.10 -2.17
C GLU A 299 2.21 -51.85 -1.02
N GLY A 300 1.06 -51.36 -0.55
CA GLY A 300 0.27 -51.96 0.51
C GLY A 300 0.48 -51.28 1.87
N VAL A 301 0.32 -52.05 2.94
CA VAL A 301 0.61 -51.64 4.31
C VAL A 301 2.13 -51.66 4.55
N ALA A 302 2.66 -50.60 5.14
CA ALA A 302 4.06 -50.49 5.54
C ALA A 302 4.29 -51.06 6.95
N TRP A 303 3.41 -50.63 7.86
CA TRP A 303 3.28 -51.00 9.27
C TRP A 303 1.94 -50.42 9.79
N TYR A 304 1.65 -50.67 11.06
CA TYR A 304 0.52 -50.09 11.76
C TYR A 304 1.01 -48.99 12.72
N ALA A 305 0.31 -47.87 12.73
CA ALA A 305 0.44 -46.80 13.71
C ALA A 305 -0.60 -46.97 14.82
N THR A 306 -0.46 -46.22 15.90
CA THR A 306 -1.37 -46.27 17.04
C THR A 306 -2.67 -45.52 16.75
N ASN A 307 -3.79 -46.09 17.20
CA ASN A 307 -5.16 -45.56 17.03
C ASN A 307 -5.63 -44.69 18.22
N GLY A 308 -4.68 -44.15 18.98
CA GLY A 308 -4.90 -43.22 20.08
C GLY A 308 -4.74 -41.76 19.64
N ALA A 309 -4.75 -40.84 20.62
CA ALA A 309 -4.52 -39.43 20.35
C ALA A 309 -3.04 -39.13 20.05
N ASN A 310 -2.77 -37.99 19.39
CA ASN A 310 -1.43 -37.39 19.36
C ASN A 310 -0.97 -37.07 20.78
N LEU A 311 0.31 -37.32 21.08
CA LEU A 311 0.91 -36.95 22.36
C LEU A 311 1.07 -35.42 22.46
N PRO A 312 1.02 -34.81 23.66
CA PRO A 312 1.09 -33.37 23.84
C PRO A 312 2.37 -32.77 23.24
N PHE A 313 2.21 -31.88 22.26
CA PHE A 313 3.32 -31.11 21.69
C PHE A 313 3.42 -29.74 22.36
N ALA A 314 4.61 -29.33 22.78
CA ALA A 314 4.83 -28.00 23.32
C ALA A 314 4.76 -26.96 22.18
N ALA A 315 3.63 -26.26 22.08
CA ALA A 315 3.35 -25.28 21.03
C ALA A 315 4.40 -24.16 20.98
N ARG A 316 4.84 -23.75 19.78
CA ARG A 316 5.99 -22.87 19.61
C ARG A 316 6.03 -22.09 18.30
N TRP A 317 6.84 -21.03 18.29
CA TRP A 317 7.22 -20.29 17.10
C TRP A 317 8.29 -21.03 16.31
N LEU A 318 8.04 -21.28 15.02
CA LEU A 318 9.06 -21.61 14.02
C LEU A 318 9.39 -20.34 13.22
N VAL A 319 10.67 -20.05 13.03
CA VAL A 319 11.15 -18.92 12.22
C VAL A 319 12.13 -19.45 11.17
N THR A 320 11.87 -19.20 9.88
CA THR A 320 12.69 -19.73 8.79
C THR A 320 12.62 -18.84 7.55
N THR A 321 13.71 -18.79 6.78
CA THR A 321 13.77 -18.13 5.45
C THR A 321 13.29 -19.02 4.32
N ALA A 322 13.30 -20.34 4.51
CA ALA A 322 13.42 -21.29 3.41
C ALA A 322 12.12 -21.57 2.66
N TRP A 323 10.95 -21.38 3.28
CA TRP A 323 9.66 -21.73 2.66
C TRP A 323 9.17 -20.65 1.67
N THR A 324 9.71 -19.43 1.74
CA THR A 324 9.29 -18.28 0.91
C THR A 324 10.45 -17.47 0.32
N GLY A 325 11.70 -17.71 0.74
CA GLY A 325 12.86 -16.86 0.44
C GLY A 325 12.96 -15.61 1.35
N SER A 326 11.95 -15.35 2.17
CA SER A 326 11.90 -14.28 3.18
C SER A 326 11.91 -14.90 4.57
N LEU A 327 12.53 -14.23 5.56
CA LEU A 327 12.46 -14.66 6.96
C LEU A 327 11.02 -14.52 7.47
N GLU A 328 10.27 -15.62 7.52
CA GLU A 328 8.90 -15.67 8.00
C GLU A 328 8.79 -16.38 9.36
N ARG A 329 7.66 -16.18 10.03
CA ARG A 329 7.33 -16.81 11.31
C ARG A 329 6.00 -17.56 11.20
N TYR A 330 5.97 -18.76 11.78
CA TYR A 330 4.87 -19.71 11.77
C TYR A 330 4.59 -20.17 13.20
N TRP A 331 3.33 -20.40 13.56
CA TRP A 331 2.97 -20.98 14.84
C TRP A 331 2.67 -22.48 14.68
N ILE A 332 3.40 -23.32 15.40
CA ILE A 332 3.09 -24.74 15.57
C ILE A 332 2.24 -24.86 16.85
N ALA A 333 0.99 -25.26 16.72
CA ALA A 333 0.05 -25.44 17.82
C ALA A 333 0.30 -26.74 18.59
N SER A 334 -0.40 -26.94 19.71
CA SER A 334 -0.19 -28.08 20.63
C SER A 334 -0.65 -29.44 20.10
N ASP A 335 -1.34 -29.47 18.96
CA ASP A 335 -1.66 -30.65 18.16
C ASP A 335 -0.58 -30.97 17.09
N GLY A 336 0.50 -30.18 17.06
CA GLY A 336 1.57 -30.23 16.07
C GLY A 336 1.25 -29.53 14.75
N SER A 337 0.07 -28.90 14.58
CA SER A 337 -0.34 -28.29 13.31
C SER A 337 0.23 -26.87 13.12
N ILE A 338 0.52 -26.50 11.86
CA ILE A 338 0.82 -25.09 11.51
C ILE A 338 -0.50 -24.31 11.44
N ALA A 339 -0.64 -23.27 12.27
CA ALA A 339 -1.78 -22.37 12.23
C ALA A 339 -1.93 -21.71 10.84
N LYS A 340 -3.14 -21.73 10.27
CA LYS A 340 -3.46 -21.16 8.94
C LYS A 340 -4.81 -20.46 8.98
N SER A 341 -4.92 -19.32 8.31
CA SER A 341 -6.14 -18.48 8.20
C SER A 341 -6.82 -18.11 9.53
N ARG A 342 -6.08 -18.10 10.65
CA ARG A 342 -6.60 -17.89 12.01
C ARG A 342 -5.77 -16.91 12.82
N LEU A 343 -6.40 -16.33 13.84
CA LEU A 343 -5.67 -15.69 14.93
C LEU A 343 -4.81 -16.73 15.66
N VAL A 344 -3.64 -16.30 16.11
CA VAL A 344 -2.76 -16.99 17.05
C VAL A 344 -2.75 -16.15 18.32
N THR A 345 -2.91 -16.74 19.51
CA THR A 345 -3.23 -15.99 20.74
C THR A 345 -2.29 -16.25 21.91
N THR A 346 -2.31 -15.35 22.90
CA THR A 346 -1.62 -15.56 24.19
C THR A 346 -2.13 -16.81 24.93
N SER A 347 -3.40 -17.18 24.78
CA SER A 347 -4.05 -18.31 25.45
C SER A 347 -3.59 -19.69 24.98
N GLU A 348 -3.01 -19.81 23.78
CA GLU A 348 -2.35 -21.04 23.32
C GLU A 348 -0.82 -21.05 23.60
N GLY A 349 -0.32 -20.06 24.33
CA GLY A 349 1.09 -19.97 24.74
C GLY A 349 1.98 -19.10 23.84
N ALA A 350 1.45 -18.47 22.80
CA ALA A 350 2.25 -17.74 21.81
C ALA A 350 2.92 -16.44 22.32
N GLY A 351 2.60 -16.00 23.54
CA GLY A 351 3.15 -14.80 24.18
C GLY A 351 2.62 -13.46 23.64
N PHE A 352 2.04 -13.46 22.43
CA PHE A 352 1.35 -12.31 21.84
C PHE A 352 0.31 -12.76 20.81
N THR A 353 -0.64 -11.87 20.50
CA THR A 353 -1.61 -12.12 19.42
C THR A 353 -1.00 -11.83 18.05
N ALA A 354 -1.15 -12.76 17.11
CA ALA A 354 -0.76 -12.67 15.71
C ALA A 354 -1.92 -13.12 14.81
N TYR A 355 -1.81 -12.94 13.49
CA TYR A 355 -2.73 -13.55 12.52
C TYR A 355 -1.93 -14.37 11.51
N ALA A 356 -2.21 -15.67 11.43
CA ALA A 356 -1.63 -16.59 10.45
C ALA A 356 -2.41 -16.53 9.13
N LYS A 357 -1.72 -16.20 8.03
CA LYS A 357 -2.27 -16.18 6.67
C LYS A 357 -2.63 -17.60 6.20
N SER A 358 -3.23 -17.74 5.03
CA SER A 358 -3.58 -19.05 4.45
C SER A 358 -2.37 -19.95 4.17
N ASN A 359 -1.19 -19.37 3.92
CA ASN A 359 0.09 -20.08 3.80
C ASN A 359 0.77 -20.36 5.16
N GLY A 360 0.14 -19.99 6.28
CA GLY A 360 0.61 -20.22 7.65
C GLY A 360 1.62 -19.21 8.18
N ALA A 361 2.26 -18.41 7.32
CA ALA A 361 3.12 -17.32 7.76
C ALA A 361 2.26 -16.25 8.46
N VAL A 362 2.73 -15.68 9.57
CA VAL A 362 2.00 -14.60 10.24
C VAL A 362 2.09 -13.28 9.47
N VAL A 363 1.13 -12.38 9.71
CA VAL A 363 1.20 -10.98 9.23
C VAL A 363 2.37 -10.27 9.92
N ARG A 364 3.20 -9.59 9.14
CA ARG A 364 4.32 -8.73 9.59
C ARG A 364 4.27 -7.46 8.75
N GLY A 365 4.41 -6.30 9.36
CA GLY A 365 4.07 -5.03 8.69
C GLY A 365 2.55 -4.92 8.51
N LYS A 366 2.07 -4.57 7.31
CA LYS A 366 0.64 -4.39 7.01
C LYS A 366 0.15 -5.43 6.01
N TRP A 367 -1.05 -5.97 6.22
CA TRP A 367 -1.74 -6.86 5.29
C TRP A 367 -3.24 -6.55 5.25
N ASP A 368 -3.74 -6.14 4.09
CA ASP A 368 -5.18 -6.00 3.85
C ASP A 368 -5.78 -7.38 3.55
N ASN A 369 -6.89 -7.74 4.21
CA ASN A 369 -7.57 -9.00 3.99
C ASN A 369 -8.59 -8.97 2.83
N GLY A 370 -8.79 -7.81 2.19
CA GLY A 370 -9.78 -7.62 1.12
C GLY A 370 -11.24 -7.61 1.59
N ALA A 371 -11.48 -7.69 2.90
CA ALA A 371 -12.80 -7.82 3.53
C ALA A 371 -13.04 -6.71 4.59
N GLY A 372 -12.51 -5.51 4.35
CA GLY A 372 -12.71 -4.33 5.20
C GLY A 372 -11.82 -4.27 6.45
N TYR A 373 -10.74 -5.06 6.50
CA TYR A 373 -9.78 -5.03 7.60
C TYR A 373 -8.32 -5.11 7.14
N VAL A 374 -7.46 -4.29 7.74
CA VAL A 374 -5.99 -4.36 7.61
C VAL A 374 -5.40 -4.84 8.93
N TYR A 375 -4.73 -5.99 8.89
CA TYR A 375 -3.90 -6.44 9.99
C TYR A 375 -2.60 -5.65 9.98
N VAL A 376 -2.26 -5.04 11.11
CA VAL A 376 -1.04 -4.24 11.30
C VAL A 376 -0.22 -4.88 12.40
N ALA A 377 1.05 -5.18 12.15
CA ALA A 377 1.92 -5.95 13.03
C ALA A 377 3.36 -5.44 13.03
N ASN A 378 4.08 -5.70 14.12
CA ASN A 378 5.53 -5.45 14.20
C ASN A 378 6.33 -6.49 13.39
N ASN A 379 7.66 -6.44 13.46
CA ASN A 379 8.55 -7.39 12.76
C ASN A 379 8.46 -8.83 13.28
N ASP A 380 8.01 -9.06 14.52
CA ASP A 380 7.76 -10.39 15.09
C ASP A 380 6.41 -10.99 14.67
N GLY A 381 5.53 -10.17 14.09
CA GLY A 381 4.15 -10.53 13.79
C GLY A 381 3.17 -10.31 14.93
N LYS A 382 3.59 -9.62 16.00
CA LYS A 382 2.68 -9.14 17.05
C LYS A 382 1.77 -8.06 16.47
N LEU A 383 0.46 -8.31 16.51
CA LEU A 383 -0.55 -7.37 16.05
C LEU A 383 -0.59 -6.11 16.93
N ALA A 384 -0.93 -5.00 16.29
CA ALA A 384 -1.20 -3.72 16.91
C ALA A 384 -2.58 -3.75 17.60
N SER A 385 -2.64 -3.24 18.82
CA SER A 385 -3.87 -3.10 19.61
C SER A 385 -3.91 -1.74 20.33
N THR A 386 -5.05 -1.40 20.91
CA THR A 386 -5.12 -0.43 22.01
C THR A 386 -4.36 -0.97 23.25
N SER A 387 -4.16 -0.12 24.26
CA SER A 387 -3.51 -0.48 25.52
C SER A 387 -4.32 -1.42 26.41
N ASP A 388 -5.64 -1.45 26.24
CA ASP A 388 -6.60 -2.29 26.97
C ASP A 388 -7.08 -3.52 26.17
N GLY A 389 -6.71 -3.60 24.88
CA GLY A 389 -7.12 -4.67 23.96
C GLY A 389 -8.53 -4.54 23.38
N ASN A 390 -9.33 -3.55 23.81
CA ASN A 390 -10.72 -3.36 23.39
C ASN A 390 -10.83 -2.62 22.04
N THR A 391 -11.99 -2.74 21.38
CA THR A 391 -12.31 -1.98 20.16
C THR A 391 -12.23 -0.46 20.43
N GLY A 392 -11.46 0.27 19.62
CA GLY A 392 -11.23 1.70 19.88
C GLY A 392 -10.20 2.38 18.98
N TRP A 393 -9.85 3.62 19.33
CA TRP A 393 -8.87 4.43 18.58
C TRP A 393 -7.44 4.15 19.04
N LEU A 394 -6.60 3.68 18.11
CA LEU A 394 -5.16 3.59 18.29
C LEU A 394 -4.49 4.75 17.55
N VAL A 395 -3.82 5.64 18.28
CA VAL A 395 -3.04 6.76 17.73
C VAL A 395 -1.56 6.47 17.94
N THR A 396 -0.81 6.23 16.87
CA THR A 396 0.60 5.81 17.00
C THR A 396 1.46 6.22 15.80
N LYS A 397 2.77 6.25 16.01
CA LYS A 397 3.81 6.39 14.97
C LYS A 397 4.54 5.08 14.65
N ALA A 398 4.25 4.00 15.38
CA ALA A 398 5.06 2.78 15.42
C ALA A 398 5.14 2.01 14.09
N TYR A 399 4.19 2.21 13.17
CA TYR A 399 4.08 1.47 11.91
C TYR A 399 4.26 2.37 10.66
N ASP A 400 4.52 3.66 10.86
CA ASP A 400 4.40 4.70 9.82
C ASP A 400 5.47 5.81 9.91
N GLY A 401 6.27 5.85 10.99
CA GLY A 401 7.20 6.93 11.32
C GLY A 401 6.54 8.26 11.74
N SER A 402 5.31 8.51 11.29
CA SER A 402 4.45 9.66 11.59
C SER A 402 3.21 9.22 12.38
N TYR A 403 2.62 10.12 13.17
CA TYR A 403 1.40 9.79 13.92
C TYR A 403 0.20 9.57 12.97
N GLN A 404 -0.33 8.35 12.97
CA GLN A 404 -1.54 7.95 12.27
C GLN A 404 -2.66 7.54 13.25
N ARG A 405 -3.91 7.66 12.80
CA ARG A 405 -5.12 7.26 13.54
C ARG A 405 -5.71 5.98 12.94
N TYR A 406 -5.74 4.93 13.74
CA TYR A 406 -6.32 3.63 13.39
C TYR A 406 -7.59 3.40 14.22
N TYR A 407 -8.64 2.81 13.63
CA TYR A 407 -9.77 2.28 14.39
C TYR A 407 -9.65 0.76 14.44
N TYR A 408 -9.34 0.26 15.63
CA TYR A 408 -9.01 -1.13 15.91
C TYR A 408 -10.25 -1.88 16.39
N ASP A 409 -10.51 -3.05 15.79
CA ASP A 409 -11.54 -4.02 16.19
C ASP A 409 -10.90 -5.05 17.13
N GLY A 410 -11.32 -5.05 18.39
CA GLY A 410 -10.79 -5.93 19.44
C GLY A 410 -11.20 -7.40 19.31
N VAL A 411 -12.21 -7.72 18.49
CA VAL A 411 -12.63 -9.12 18.22
C VAL A 411 -11.85 -9.68 17.02
N LYS A 412 -11.53 -8.85 16.03
CA LYS A 412 -10.73 -9.24 14.85
C LYS A 412 -9.23 -9.08 15.05
N HIS A 413 -8.81 -8.30 16.04
CA HIS A 413 -7.44 -7.79 16.21
C HIS A 413 -6.89 -7.12 14.93
N ALA A 414 -7.73 -6.32 14.27
CA ALA A 414 -7.42 -5.70 12.98
C ALA A 414 -7.98 -4.28 12.87
N MET A 415 -7.48 -3.49 11.92
CA MET A 415 -7.87 -2.10 11.71
C MET A 415 -8.93 -2.00 10.61
N HIS A 416 -10.00 -1.25 10.82
CA HIS A 416 -11.05 -1.09 9.80
C HIS A 416 -10.53 -0.40 8.52
N SER A 417 -10.86 -0.95 7.35
CA SER A 417 -10.63 -0.36 6.03
C SER A 417 -11.92 -0.22 5.22
N GLY A 418 -11.94 0.68 4.25
CA GLY A 418 -13.17 1.10 3.56
C GLY A 418 -14.05 2.01 4.43
N PHE A 419 -15.33 2.12 4.09
CA PHE A 419 -16.30 2.96 4.82
C PHE A 419 -16.78 2.27 6.10
N PHE A 420 -16.66 2.96 7.25
CA PHE A 420 -17.22 2.50 8.53
C PHE A 420 -17.74 3.68 9.37
N LYS A 421 -18.46 3.37 10.46
CA LYS A 421 -18.98 4.36 11.41
C LYS A 421 -18.56 4.03 12.83
N VAL A 422 -18.28 5.08 13.60
CA VAL A 422 -18.09 5.03 15.06
C VAL A 422 -19.07 6.01 15.65
N ASP A 423 -19.99 5.54 16.50
CA ASP A 423 -21.06 6.35 17.12
C ASP A 423 -21.84 7.19 16.09
N GLY A 424 -22.17 6.55 14.96
CA GLY A 424 -22.84 7.18 13.80
C GLY A 424 -21.95 8.07 12.92
N THR A 425 -20.80 8.54 13.42
CA THR A 425 -19.85 9.39 12.69
C THR A 425 -19.14 8.59 11.60
N PRO A 426 -19.16 9.01 10.33
CA PRO A 426 -18.53 8.29 9.22
C PRO A 426 -17.01 8.50 9.14
N TYR A 427 -16.31 7.43 8.79
CA TYR A 427 -14.86 7.37 8.55
C TYR A 427 -14.56 6.53 7.30
N PHE A 428 -13.38 6.74 6.71
CA PHE A 428 -12.85 5.89 5.63
C PHE A 428 -11.44 5.40 5.99
N GLY A 429 -11.28 4.09 6.22
CA GLY A 429 -9.99 3.46 6.49
C GLY A 429 -9.25 3.16 5.18
N LEU A 430 -7.99 3.56 5.07
CA LEU A 430 -7.20 3.37 3.86
C LEU A 430 -6.77 1.91 3.68
N GLY A 431 -7.17 1.29 2.57
CA GLY A 431 -6.76 -0.07 2.23
C GLY A 431 -5.24 -0.22 2.13
N ASN A 432 -4.72 -1.38 2.53
CA ASN A 432 -3.30 -1.68 2.79
C ASN A 432 -2.60 -0.82 3.87
N GLN A 433 -3.20 0.29 4.31
CA GLN A 433 -2.61 1.22 5.28
C GLN A 433 -3.23 1.13 6.68
N GLY A 434 -4.50 0.76 6.80
CA GLY A 434 -5.23 0.54 8.05
C GLY A 434 -5.59 1.80 8.84
N TYR A 435 -4.89 2.92 8.65
CA TYR A 435 -5.25 4.20 9.25
C TYR A 435 -6.32 4.93 8.45
N VAL A 436 -7.08 5.80 9.11
CA VAL A 436 -8.15 6.58 8.48
C VAL A 436 -7.61 7.68 7.57
N LEU A 437 -8.34 7.94 6.48
CA LEU A 437 -8.17 9.11 5.64
C LEU A 437 -8.18 10.38 6.50
N ARG A 438 -7.26 11.31 6.21
CA ARG A 438 -7.24 12.68 6.73
C ARG A 438 -6.90 13.60 5.57
N GLY A 439 -7.61 14.71 5.43
CA GLY A 439 -7.59 15.51 4.21
C GLY A 439 -8.49 14.94 3.12
N LYS A 440 -7.92 14.52 1.97
CA LYS A 440 -8.63 14.31 0.71
C LYS A 440 -8.18 13.04 -0.01
N GLN A 441 -9.12 12.23 -0.52
CA GLN A 441 -8.83 11.13 -1.44
C GLN A 441 -9.88 10.93 -2.54
N LEU A 442 -9.43 10.80 -3.78
CA LEU A 442 -10.27 10.58 -4.96
C LEU A 442 -10.95 9.20 -4.89
N TYR A 443 -12.25 9.16 -5.16
CA TYR A 443 -13.06 7.94 -5.14
C TYR A 443 -14.09 7.98 -6.29
N GLY A 444 -13.66 7.52 -7.47
CA GLY A 444 -14.45 7.58 -8.70
C GLY A 444 -14.86 9.00 -9.08
N ASN A 445 -16.17 9.26 -9.12
CA ASN A 445 -16.74 10.58 -9.44
C ASN A 445 -16.86 11.52 -8.23
N TYR A 446 -16.30 11.14 -7.08
CA TYR A 446 -16.35 11.90 -5.84
C TYR A 446 -14.97 12.13 -5.25
N MET A 447 -14.84 13.19 -4.45
CA MET A 447 -13.72 13.37 -3.53
C MET A 447 -14.19 13.08 -2.11
N LEU A 448 -13.54 12.13 -1.43
CA LEU A 448 -13.76 11.88 -0.01
C LEU A 448 -13.02 12.93 0.80
N LEU A 449 -13.71 13.53 1.77
CA LEU A 449 -13.16 14.54 2.69
C LEU A 449 -13.14 13.97 4.11
N ALA A 450 -12.08 14.24 4.85
CA ALA A 450 -11.95 13.84 6.25
C ALA A 450 -11.11 14.88 7.02
N ASP A 451 -11.50 15.21 8.26
CA ASP A 451 -10.76 16.16 9.11
C ASP A 451 -9.44 15.53 9.66
N ASN A 452 -8.75 16.21 10.57
CA ASN A 452 -7.53 15.67 11.21
C ASN A 452 -7.80 14.51 12.19
N ASP A 453 -9.04 14.29 12.61
CA ASP A 453 -9.46 13.07 13.33
C ASP A 453 -9.95 11.97 12.36
N GLY A 454 -10.04 12.27 11.07
CA GLY A 454 -10.55 11.40 10.01
C GLY A 454 -12.07 11.39 9.85
N LYS A 455 -12.80 12.30 10.51
CA LYS A 455 -14.25 12.40 10.44
C LYS A 455 -14.68 12.93 9.09
N MET A 456 -15.58 12.22 8.43
CA MET A 456 -16.14 12.62 7.13
C MET A 456 -17.43 13.44 7.29
N PRO A 457 -17.85 14.21 6.26
CA PRO A 457 -19.18 14.81 6.20
C PRO A 457 -20.29 13.76 6.39
N SER A 458 -21.28 14.09 7.22
CA SER A 458 -22.41 13.21 7.59
C SER A 458 -23.72 13.55 6.85
N ASN A 459 -23.70 14.54 5.95
CA ASN A 459 -24.87 15.03 5.21
C ASN A 459 -24.58 15.28 3.73
N ALA A 460 -25.63 15.24 2.90
CA ALA A 460 -25.62 15.76 1.53
C ALA A 460 -25.83 17.28 1.48
N GLY A 461 -25.67 17.87 0.30
CA GLY A 461 -25.92 19.30 0.05
C GLY A 461 -24.67 20.17 0.16
N TRP A 462 -24.87 21.48 0.35
CA TRP A 462 -23.77 22.42 0.47
C TRP A 462 -23.05 22.29 1.82
N VAL A 463 -21.73 22.20 1.76
CA VAL A 463 -20.83 22.24 2.94
C VAL A 463 -19.82 23.34 2.71
N VAL A 464 -19.68 24.26 3.67
CA VAL A 464 -18.59 25.25 3.71
C VAL A 464 -17.79 24.98 4.97
N SER A 465 -16.53 24.61 4.80
CA SER A 465 -15.64 24.15 5.88
C SER A 465 -14.20 24.55 5.58
N LYS A 466 -13.39 24.62 6.64
CA LYS A 466 -11.94 24.86 6.61
C LYS A 466 -11.13 23.62 6.99
N ASP A 467 -11.81 22.56 7.38
CA ASP A 467 -11.26 21.43 8.14
C ASP A 467 -10.54 20.41 7.22
N TYR A 468 -10.75 20.55 5.90
CA TYR A 468 -10.21 19.71 4.83
C TYR A 468 -9.11 20.41 4.00
N ASP A 469 -8.77 21.65 4.33
CA ASP A 469 -7.97 22.59 3.50
C ASP A 469 -6.94 23.37 4.33
N GLY A 470 -6.42 22.79 5.41
CA GLY A 470 -5.40 23.42 6.25
C GLY A 470 -5.84 24.74 6.92
N GLY A 471 -7.15 24.93 7.13
CA GLY A 471 -7.71 26.14 7.75
C GLY A 471 -8.30 27.16 6.76
N VAL A 472 -8.23 26.93 5.45
CA VAL A 472 -8.83 27.82 4.43
C VAL A 472 -10.29 27.44 4.15
N TYR A 473 -11.23 28.38 4.24
CA TYR A 473 -12.65 28.10 3.96
C TYR A 473 -12.92 27.79 2.48
N GLN A 474 -13.32 26.55 2.21
CA GLN A 474 -13.73 26.08 0.90
C GLN A 474 -15.19 25.60 0.87
N ARG A 475 -15.77 25.62 -0.34
CA ARG A 475 -17.17 25.26 -0.60
C ARG A 475 -17.23 23.94 -1.36
N TYR A 476 -18.10 23.05 -0.90
CA TYR A 476 -18.29 21.71 -1.43
C TYR A 476 -19.78 21.42 -1.64
N TYR A 477 -20.09 20.57 -2.62
CA TYR A 477 -21.42 20.00 -2.78
C TYR A 477 -21.37 18.49 -2.58
N MET A 478 -21.87 18.04 -1.43
CA MET A 478 -21.92 16.64 -1.00
C MET A 478 -23.04 15.88 -1.69
N LYS A 479 -22.72 14.70 -2.22
CA LYS A 479 -23.69 13.68 -2.64
C LYS A 479 -23.33 12.34 -2.02
N SER A 480 -24.32 11.46 -1.93
CA SER A 480 -24.12 10.09 -1.44
C SER A 480 -23.18 9.34 -2.40
N VAL A 481 -22.14 8.73 -1.83
CA VAL A 481 -21.16 7.91 -2.57
C VAL A 481 -21.62 6.46 -2.63
N PHE A 482 -22.28 5.99 -1.56
CA PHE A 482 -22.74 4.62 -1.39
C PHE A 482 -23.93 4.58 -0.42
N SER A 483 -24.75 3.53 -0.48
CA SER A 483 -25.86 3.28 0.46
C SER A 483 -25.36 3.20 1.91
N GLY A 484 -26.15 3.71 2.86
CA GLY A 484 -25.77 3.77 4.29
C GLY A 484 -25.31 5.15 4.78
N GLY A 485 -25.37 6.18 3.93
CA GLY A 485 -25.12 7.57 4.33
C GLY A 485 -23.64 7.88 4.51
N TYR A 486 -22.87 7.70 3.43
CA TYR A 486 -21.49 8.16 3.26
C TYR A 486 -21.44 9.15 2.10
N TYR A 487 -20.74 10.27 2.28
CA TYR A 487 -20.82 11.41 1.37
C TYR A 487 -19.44 11.85 0.87
N GLY A 488 -19.43 12.47 -0.31
CA GLY A 488 -18.24 13.01 -0.95
C GLY A 488 -18.57 14.18 -1.86
N ALA A 489 -17.60 15.06 -2.07
CA ALA A 489 -17.77 16.22 -2.93
C ALA A 489 -17.88 15.80 -4.40
N ARG A 490 -18.84 16.39 -5.12
CA ARG A 490 -18.91 16.29 -6.58
C ARG A 490 -17.69 16.93 -7.23
N LYS A 491 -17.03 16.20 -8.13
CA LYS A 491 -16.00 16.71 -9.06
C LYS A 491 -16.58 16.88 -10.47
N GLY A 492 -15.89 17.63 -11.33
CA GLY A 492 -16.35 17.94 -12.68
C GLY A 492 -17.63 18.78 -12.67
N TYR A 493 -18.35 18.81 -13.79
CA TYR A 493 -19.62 19.53 -13.88
C TYR A 493 -20.76 18.83 -13.12
N PHE A 494 -21.60 19.64 -12.47
CA PHE A 494 -22.85 19.18 -11.87
C PHE A 494 -23.87 20.34 -11.77
N THR A 495 -25.14 20.01 -11.68
CA THR A 495 -26.23 20.98 -11.53
C THR A 495 -26.84 20.88 -10.13
N VAL A 496 -27.17 22.01 -9.53
CA VAL A 496 -27.95 22.13 -8.29
C VAL A 496 -29.01 23.19 -8.53
N ASP A 497 -30.28 22.86 -8.32
CA ASP A 497 -31.42 23.78 -8.39
C ASP A 497 -31.41 24.66 -9.66
N GLY A 498 -31.28 23.99 -10.82
CA GLY A 498 -31.19 24.60 -12.15
C GLY A 498 -29.89 25.36 -12.46
N SER A 499 -28.97 25.49 -11.50
CA SER A 499 -27.72 26.24 -11.62
C SER A 499 -26.53 25.29 -11.85
N LEU A 500 -25.63 25.64 -12.78
CA LEU A 500 -24.45 24.84 -13.12
C LEU A 500 -23.28 25.17 -12.16
N TYR A 501 -22.48 24.16 -11.83
CA TYR A 501 -21.29 24.23 -10.96
C TYR A 501 -20.17 23.33 -11.50
N TYR A 502 -18.93 23.57 -11.05
CA TYR A 502 -17.76 22.75 -11.37
C TYR A 502 -16.93 22.47 -10.11
N GLY A 503 -16.80 21.20 -9.74
CA GLY A 503 -15.87 20.76 -8.70
C GLY A 503 -14.49 20.51 -9.29
N ILE A 504 -13.47 21.23 -8.80
CA ILE A 504 -12.15 21.26 -9.43
C ILE A 504 -11.48 19.88 -9.35
N ASN A 505 -11.00 19.35 -10.47
CA ASN A 505 -10.45 17.98 -10.54
C ASN A 505 -9.15 17.73 -9.74
N ASP A 506 -8.50 18.76 -9.18
CA ASP A 506 -7.17 18.66 -8.54
C ASP A 506 -7.05 19.35 -7.17
N VAL A 507 -7.98 20.25 -6.81
CA VAL A 507 -8.12 20.80 -5.43
C VAL A 507 -9.51 20.57 -4.81
N TYR A 508 -10.46 20.08 -5.60
CA TYR A 508 -11.66 19.34 -5.18
C TYR A 508 -12.73 20.07 -4.38
N TYR A 509 -12.59 21.38 -4.18
CA TYR A 509 -13.71 22.27 -3.87
C TYR A 509 -14.36 22.82 -5.15
N VAL A 510 -15.50 23.48 -5.00
CA VAL A 510 -16.23 24.10 -6.11
C VAL A 510 -15.51 25.38 -6.54
N LEU A 511 -15.29 25.51 -7.86
CA LEU A 511 -14.70 26.68 -8.49
C LEU A 511 -15.51 27.94 -8.14
N ARG A 512 -14.81 29.01 -7.76
CA ARG A 512 -15.38 30.34 -7.43
C ARG A 512 -14.47 31.42 -8.03
N ASN A 513 -15.04 32.52 -8.50
CA ASN A 513 -14.34 33.69 -9.04
C ASN A 513 -13.25 33.31 -10.06
N GLY A 514 -13.61 32.49 -11.06
CA GLY A 514 -12.68 31.90 -12.01
C GLY A 514 -13.36 31.15 -13.15
N TYR A 515 -12.57 30.59 -14.06
CA TYR A 515 -13.01 30.12 -15.37
C TYR A 515 -12.91 28.60 -15.53
N VAL A 516 -13.78 28.06 -16.37
CA VAL A 516 -13.70 26.69 -16.85
C VAL A 516 -14.30 26.60 -18.25
N ALA A 517 -13.78 25.70 -19.09
CA ALA A 517 -14.26 25.51 -20.45
C ALA A 517 -15.14 24.26 -20.58
N ARG A 518 -16.21 24.35 -21.36
CA ARG A 518 -17.10 23.23 -21.73
C ARG A 518 -17.52 23.41 -23.18
N ASN A 519 -17.52 22.33 -23.97
CA ASN A 519 -18.01 22.30 -25.36
C ASN A 519 -17.42 23.43 -26.25
N ASN A 520 -16.14 23.76 -26.09
CA ASN A 520 -15.46 24.90 -26.71
C ASN A 520 -16.09 26.28 -26.43
N GLU A 521 -16.61 26.47 -25.22
CA GLU A 521 -17.03 27.78 -24.71
C GLU A 521 -16.38 28.05 -23.34
N LEU A 522 -16.17 29.33 -23.01
CA LEU A 522 -15.66 29.74 -21.70
C LEU A 522 -16.82 30.13 -20.78
N TYR A 523 -16.79 29.59 -19.57
CA TYR A 523 -17.74 29.89 -18.51
C TYR A 523 -17.01 30.51 -17.32
N HIS A 524 -17.67 31.43 -16.61
CA HIS A 524 -17.16 32.03 -15.38
C HIS A 524 -18.02 31.60 -14.19
N ALA A 525 -17.36 31.29 -13.07
CA ALA A 525 -17.97 30.98 -11.79
C ALA A 525 -17.98 32.23 -10.89
N ASP A 526 -19.14 32.59 -10.35
CA ASP A 526 -19.26 33.68 -9.38
C ASP A 526 -18.66 33.32 -8.00
N ASN A 527 -18.88 34.17 -7.00
CA ASN A 527 -18.37 33.96 -5.63
C ASN A 527 -19.10 32.84 -4.88
N ASP A 528 -20.30 32.47 -5.30
CA ASP A 528 -21.03 31.29 -4.81
C ASP A 528 -20.65 30.02 -5.58
N GLY A 529 -19.91 30.18 -6.67
CA GLY A 529 -19.42 29.14 -7.57
C GLY A 529 -20.40 28.76 -8.66
N LYS A 530 -21.50 29.50 -8.81
CA LYS A 530 -22.48 29.29 -9.88
C LYS A 530 -21.88 29.74 -11.20
N ILE A 531 -22.03 28.88 -12.21
CA ILE A 531 -21.32 28.98 -13.48
C ILE A 531 -22.28 29.43 -14.58
N THR A 532 -21.94 30.53 -15.24
CA THR A 532 -22.69 31.09 -16.37
C THR A 532 -21.82 31.15 -17.62
N ARG A 533 -22.45 31.03 -18.79
CA ARG A 533 -21.79 31.18 -20.10
C ARG A 533 -21.26 32.61 -20.19
N SER A 534 -19.97 32.77 -20.45
CA SER A 534 -19.29 34.06 -20.26
C SER A 534 -19.34 34.89 -21.55
N TYR A 535 -20.37 35.71 -21.69
CA TYR A 535 -20.62 36.49 -22.91
C TYR A 535 -19.63 37.64 -23.13
N ASP A 536 -18.94 38.11 -22.08
CA ASP A 536 -18.01 39.24 -22.13
C ASP A 536 -16.58 38.87 -22.61
N TYR A 537 -16.40 37.66 -23.17
CA TYR A 537 -15.09 37.07 -23.45
C TYR A 537 -14.89 36.78 -24.94
N SER A 538 -13.77 37.23 -25.47
CA SER A 538 -13.36 37.05 -26.86
C SER A 538 -12.89 35.61 -27.16
N SER A 539 -12.98 35.21 -28.43
CA SER A 539 -12.45 33.92 -28.91
C SER A 539 -10.97 33.73 -28.57
N ALA A 540 -10.18 34.80 -28.58
CA ALA A 540 -8.77 34.78 -28.19
C ALA A 540 -8.56 34.43 -26.69
N GLN A 541 -9.47 34.84 -25.80
CA GLN A 541 -9.41 34.45 -24.38
C GLN A 541 -9.71 32.97 -24.19
N LEU A 542 -10.74 32.44 -24.87
CA LEU A 542 -11.04 31.02 -24.87
C LEU A 542 -9.86 30.20 -25.41
N GLU A 543 -9.31 30.58 -26.56
CA GLU A 543 -8.21 29.85 -27.18
C GLU A 543 -6.94 29.90 -26.31
N MET A 544 -6.61 31.08 -25.76
CA MET A 544 -5.49 31.23 -24.82
C MET A 544 -5.70 30.37 -23.57
N PHE A 545 -6.91 30.35 -23.00
CA PHE A 545 -7.25 29.53 -21.83
C PHE A 545 -7.09 28.04 -22.13
N LEU A 546 -7.60 27.55 -23.26
CA LEU A 546 -7.48 26.15 -23.69
C LEU A 546 -6.02 25.77 -23.93
N ARG A 547 -5.26 26.58 -24.67
CA ARG A 547 -3.81 26.35 -24.89
C ARG A 547 -3.03 26.37 -23.58
N ALA A 548 -3.37 27.23 -22.62
CA ALA A 548 -2.71 27.35 -21.33
C ALA A 548 -2.79 26.06 -20.49
N GLN A 549 -3.93 25.36 -20.48
CA GLN A 549 -4.10 24.15 -19.65
C GLN A 549 -3.05 23.06 -19.93
N SER A 550 -2.54 23.00 -21.17
CA SER A 550 -1.50 22.04 -21.57
C SER A 550 -0.10 22.34 -21.00
N LYS A 551 0.16 23.56 -20.49
CA LYS A 551 1.50 24.07 -20.17
C LYS A 551 1.89 23.83 -18.71
N SER A 552 3.17 23.55 -18.47
CA SER A 552 3.79 23.56 -17.14
C SER A 552 4.47 24.89 -16.86
N SER A 553 4.60 25.24 -15.58
CA SER A 553 5.51 26.27 -15.07
C SER A 553 6.16 25.76 -13.80
N SER A 554 7.35 26.27 -13.46
CA SER A 554 8.03 26.03 -12.18
C SER A 554 7.51 26.93 -11.06
N THR A 555 6.68 27.93 -11.42
CA THR A 555 6.08 28.91 -10.51
C THR A 555 4.57 28.78 -10.55
N GLY A 556 3.87 29.39 -9.58
CA GLY A 556 2.40 29.50 -9.59
C GLY A 556 1.82 30.44 -10.66
N TYR A 557 2.64 30.87 -11.62
CA TYR A 557 2.29 31.76 -12.73
C TYR A 557 2.62 31.10 -14.09
N LEU A 558 1.89 31.49 -15.13
CA LEU A 558 2.19 31.17 -16.53
C LEU A 558 1.84 32.40 -17.38
N LEU A 559 2.73 32.76 -18.31
CA LEU A 559 2.52 33.87 -19.25
C LEU A 559 2.18 33.31 -20.63
N MET A 560 1.15 33.86 -21.28
CA MET A 560 0.66 33.42 -22.58
C MET A 560 0.54 34.61 -23.52
N THR A 561 1.07 34.51 -24.75
CA THR A 561 1.01 35.61 -25.73
C THR A 561 0.45 35.12 -27.07
N ASP A 562 -0.64 35.71 -27.51
CA ASP A 562 -1.10 35.63 -28.90
C ASP A 562 -0.37 36.71 -29.72
N THR A 563 0.52 36.25 -30.60
CA THR A 563 1.33 37.11 -31.47
C THR A 563 0.64 37.54 -32.76
N SER A 564 -0.50 36.96 -33.11
CA SER A 564 -1.36 37.45 -34.21
C SER A 564 -2.26 38.57 -33.76
N GLU A 565 -3.03 38.37 -32.70
CA GLU A 565 -4.05 39.32 -32.26
C GLU A 565 -3.54 40.31 -31.22
N CYS A 566 -2.28 40.20 -30.80
CA CYS A 566 -1.64 41.08 -29.81
C CYS A 566 -2.35 41.06 -28.45
N TRP A 567 -2.54 39.86 -27.91
CA TRP A 567 -3.07 39.61 -26.56
C TRP A 567 -2.03 38.98 -25.64
N PHE A 568 -2.04 39.35 -24.37
CA PHE A 568 -1.17 38.82 -23.33
C PHE A 568 -1.97 38.44 -22.08
N GLY A 569 -1.90 37.17 -21.70
CA GLY A 569 -2.56 36.61 -20.52
C GLY A 569 -1.56 36.32 -19.40
N VAL A 570 -1.89 36.76 -18.18
CA VAL A 570 -1.25 36.32 -16.95
C VAL A 570 -2.14 35.26 -16.31
N MET A 571 -1.67 34.03 -16.27
CA MET A 571 -2.35 32.91 -15.62
C MET A 571 -1.79 32.66 -14.22
N VAL A 572 -2.61 32.15 -13.31
CA VAL A 572 -2.23 31.60 -12.00
C VAL A 572 -2.78 30.19 -11.82
N GLY A 573 -2.08 29.36 -11.04
CA GLY A 573 -2.45 27.95 -10.81
C GLY A 573 -1.34 26.98 -11.19
N TYR A 574 -1.70 25.92 -11.93
CA TYR A 574 -0.80 24.84 -12.35
C TYR A 574 -1.34 24.15 -13.61
N LYS A 575 -0.54 23.27 -14.23
CA LYS A 575 -0.92 22.51 -15.44
C LYS A 575 -2.26 21.79 -15.26
N GLY A 576 -3.18 21.95 -16.20
CA GLY A 576 -4.55 21.42 -16.15
C GLY A 576 -5.55 22.31 -15.40
N PHE A 577 -5.09 23.28 -14.61
CA PHE A 577 -5.94 24.22 -13.88
C PHE A 577 -5.32 25.63 -13.79
N TRP A 578 -5.04 26.22 -14.94
CA TRP A 578 -4.61 27.60 -15.09
C TRP A 578 -5.81 28.54 -15.18
N GLN A 579 -5.83 29.58 -14.34
CA GLN A 579 -6.87 30.58 -14.23
C GLN A 579 -6.35 31.95 -14.67
N PHE A 580 -7.13 32.73 -15.42
CA PHE A 580 -6.75 34.11 -15.75
C PHE A 580 -6.70 34.96 -14.47
N LYS A 581 -5.53 35.55 -14.19
CA LYS A 581 -5.41 36.69 -13.27
C LYS A 581 -5.59 38.00 -14.03
N TYR A 582 -4.99 38.12 -15.22
CA TYR A 582 -5.16 39.26 -16.12
C TYR A 582 -5.17 38.83 -17.59
N PHE A 583 -5.80 39.64 -18.43
CA PHE A 583 -5.76 39.54 -19.88
C PHE A 583 -5.73 40.96 -20.46
N TRP A 584 -4.72 41.27 -21.28
CA TRP A 584 -4.38 42.63 -21.71
C TRP A 584 -4.05 42.69 -23.20
N ARG A 585 -4.35 43.81 -23.87
CA ARG A 585 -3.70 44.14 -25.17
C ARG A 585 -2.19 44.30 -24.92
N CYS A 586 -1.38 43.79 -25.83
CA CYS A 586 0.06 44.01 -25.88
C CYS A 586 0.47 44.61 -27.24
N VAL A 587 1.75 44.89 -27.43
CA VAL A 587 2.35 45.22 -28.73
C VAL A 587 3.27 44.06 -29.08
N CYS A 588 3.07 43.46 -30.26
CA CYS A 588 3.94 42.39 -30.76
C CYS A 588 4.84 42.90 -31.89
N GLY A 589 5.72 42.01 -32.35
CA GLY A 589 6.70 42.30 -33.39
C GLY A 589 6.09 42.65 -34.75
N ALA A 590 6.67 43.63 -35.42
CA ALA A 590 6.35 44.00 -36.80
C ALA A 590 6.59 42.84 -37.78
N SER A 591 6.13 42.97 -39.04
CA SER A 591 6.25 41.94 -40.09
C SER A 591 7.66 41.36 -40.24
N ASP A 592 8.66 42.23 -40.07
CA ASP A 592 10.07 41.99 -40.35
C ASP A 592 10.86 41.72 -39.05
N TYR A 593 10.24 41.99 -37.90
CA TYR A 593 10.81 41.85 -36.55
C TYR A 593 9.83 41.11 -35.63
N ARG A 594 9.35 39.94 -36.06
CA ARG A 594 8.27 39.21 -35.40
C ARG A 594 8.63 38.78 -33.98
N THR A 595 7.65 38.82 -33.07
CA THR A 595 7.80 38.22 -31.74
C THR A 595 8.01 36.71 -31.90
N PRO A 596 9.04 36.12 -31.28
CA PRO A 596 9.33 34.70 -31.45
C PRO A 596 8.23 33.85 -30.80
N THR A 597 7.70 32.88 -31.54
CA THR A 597 6.76 31.87 -31.06
C THR A 597 7.50 30.64 -30.52
N GLY A 598 7.08 30.12 -29.37
CA GLY A 598 7.77 29.04 -28.66
C GLY A 598 7.47 29.05 -27.16
N THR A 599 8.27 28.34 -26.39
CA THR A 599 8.16 28.26 -24.93
C THR A 599 9.52 28.53 -24.29
N TRP A 600 9.57 29.46 -23.34
CA TRP A 600 10.78 29.82 -22.58
C TRP A 600 10.42 30.07 -21.12
N THR A 601 11.39 30.49 -20.32
CA THR A 601 11.20 30.94 -18.94
C THR A 601 11.72 32.36 -18.75
N THR A 602 11.18 33.09 -17.76
CA THR A 602 11.69 34.42 -17.38
C THR A 602 13.11 34.32 -16.81
N GLN A 603 14.03 35.18 -17.28
CA GLN A 603 15.48 35.05 -17.05
C GLN A 603 16.05 36.14 -16.13
N THR A 604 15.84 37.41 -16.48
CA THR A 604 16.31 38.57 -15.71
C THR A 604 15.28 39.70 -15.72
N HIS A 605 15.28 40.50 -14.65
CA HIS A 605 14.47 41.71 -14.51
C HIS A 605 15.41 42.92 -14.56
N GLU A 606 15.19 43.83 -15.51
CA GLU A 606 15.99 45.03 -15.76
C GLU A 606 15.09 46.27 -15.78
N ARG A 607 15.32 47.21 -14.85
CA ARG A 607 14.44 48.39 -14.69
C ARG A 607 14.35 49.25 -15.96
N TYR A 608 15.46 49.34 -16.69
CA TYR A 608 15.58 50.03 -17.97
C TYR A 608 16.24 49.10 -18.97
N LEU A 609 15.67 49.00 -20.18
CA LEU A 609 16.29 48.33 -21.31
C LEU A 609 16.51 49.37 -22.42
N ILE A 610 17.78 49.70 -22.64
CA ILE A 610 18.26 50.76 -23.52
C ILE A 610 18.60 50.16 -24.88
N TRP A 611 18.15 50.79 -25.96
CA TRP A 611 18.48 50.35 -27.31
C TRP A 611 19.82 50.91 -27.78
N ALA A 612 20.63 50.07 -28.45
CA ALA A 612 21.93 50.48 -28.98
C ALA A 612 21.75 51.42 -30.19
N GLY A 613 21.85 52.73 -29.93
CA GLY A 613 21.74 53.79 -30.94
C GLY A 613 20.75 54.91 -30.57
N GLU A 614 19.80 54.64 -29.67
CA GLU A 614 18.72 55.56 -29.30
C GLU A 614 18.63 55.72 -27.77
N PRO A 615 19.50 56.54 -27.13
CA PRO A 615 19.59 56.63 -25.67
C PRO A 615 18.33 57.18 -25.00
N GLU A 616 17.52 57.94 -25.73
CA GLU A 616 16.30 58.60 -25.21
C GLU A 616 15.09 57.64 -25.19
N MET A 617 15.08 56.59 -26.01
CA MET A 617 14.01 55.59 -26.06
C MET A 617 14.12 54.54 -24.95
N THR A 618 13.99 54.97 -23.70
CA THR A 618 14.10 54.07 -22.52
C THR A 618 12.83 53.24 -22.31
N SER A 619 12.87 51.96 -22.70
CA SER A 619 11.86 50.99 -22.27
C SER A 619 12.05 50.63 -20.80
N GLN A 620 10.95 50.48 -20.05
CA GLN A 620 10.97 50.28 -18.60
C GLN A 620 10.38 48.92 -18.21
N TRP A 621 10.79 48.43 -17.02
CA TRP A 621 10.26 47.22 -16.39
C TRP A 621 10.44 45.96 -17.26
N ALA A 622 11.64 45.77 -17.79
CA ALA A 622 11.93 44.69 -18.73
C ALA A 622 12.12 43.34 -18.03
N THR A 623 11.32 42.36 -18.41
CA THR A 623 11.44 40.94 -18.04
C THR A 623 11.94 40.16 -19.25
N LYS A 624 13.23 39.80 -19.28
CA LYS A 624 13.82 39.03 -20.39
C LYS A 624 13.38 37.56 -20.33
N TYR A 625 13.22 36.94 -21.50
CA TYR A 625 12.83 35.53 -21.59
C TYR A 625 13.56 34.72 -22.66
N THR A 626 14.04 35.33 -23.76
CA THR A 626 14.92 34.63 -24.72
C THR A 626 15.71 35.62 -25.58
N GLY A 627 17.03 35.40 -25.71
CA GLY A 627 17.92 36.23 -26.53
C GLY A 627 17.79 37.74 -26.23
N PRO A 628 17.55 38.60 -27.24
CA PRO A 628 17.31 40.04 -27.03
C PRO A 628 15.89 40.37 -26.55
N TYR A 629 14.97 39.39 -26.49
CA TYR A 629 13.54 39.63 -26.33
C TYR A 629 13.09 39.65 -24.87
N ALA A 630 12.29 40.67 -24.55
CA ALA A 630 11.72 40.91 -23.23
C ALA A 630 10.21 41.23 -23.31
N ILE A 631 9.53 41.12 -22.17
CA ILE A 631 8.28 41.85 -21.89
C ILE A 631 8.68 43.18 -21.26
N HIS A 632 8.21 44.32 -21.75
CA HIS A 632 8.54 45.65 -21.21
C HIS A 632 7.42 46.68 -21.44
N SER A 633 7.60 47.94 -21.03
CA SER A 633 6.62 49.01 -21.29
C SER A 633 6.52 49.39 -22.77
N ILE A 634 5.36 49.89 -23.20
CA ILE A 634 5.23 50.76 -24.39
C ILE A 634 6.24 51.93 -24.34
N LEU A 635 6.58 52.49 -25.50
CA LEU A 635 7.69 53.45 -25.63
C LEU A 635 7.25 54.91 -25.55
N ALA A 636 6.05 55.26 -26.03
CA ALA A 636 5.59 56.65 -26.03
C ALA A 636 4.10 56.84 -25.74
N SER A 637 3.20 55.93 -26.15
CA SER A 637 1.75 56.20 -26.02
C SER A 637 0.85 54.96 -26.03
N LYS A 638 -0.32 55.08 -25.39
CA LYS A 638 -1.30 53.98 -25.29
C LYS A 638 -1.86 53.51 -26.64
N SER A 639 -1.79 54.32 -27.70
CA SER A 639 -2.27 53.94 -29.03
C SER A 639 -1.45 52.81 -29.67
N GLU A 640 -0.23 52.52 -29.19
CA GLU A 640 0.56 51.36 -29.62
C GLU A 640 -0.17 50.01 -29.32
N LEU A 641 -1.03 49.96 -28.29
CA LEU A 641 -1.58 48.72 -27.75
C LEU A 641 -2.48 47.99 -28.73
N GLY A 642 -2.17 46.73 -28.99
CA GLY A 642 -2.87 45.87 -29.92
C GLY A 642 -2.30 45.85 -31.34
N GLN A 643 -1.12 46.43 -31.58
CA GLN A 643 -0.51 46.54 -32.91
C GLN A 643 0.83 45.79 -33.03
N HIS A 644 1.28 45.58 -34.26
CA HIS A 644 2.56 44.95 -34.61
C HIS A 644 3.66 46.01 -34.83
N LEU A 645 4.10 46.67 -33.76
CA LEU A 645 5.01 47.82 -33.80
C LEU A 645 6.34 47.61 -33.05
N SER A 646 6.62 46.40 -32.56
CA SER A 646 7.85 46.13 -31.81
C SER A 646 8.97 45.52 -32.64
N HIS A 647 10.21 45.61 -32.15
CA HIS A 647 11.35 44.84 -32.65
C HIS A 647 11.37 43.43 -32.02
N GLY A 648 10.23 42.75 -32.02
CA GLY A 648 10.00 41.39 -31.50
C GLY A 648 9.69 41.27 -30.00
N CYS A 649 10.08 42.25 -29.18
CA CYS A 649 9.69 42.30 -27.77
C CYS A 649 8.16 42.39 -27.57
N ILE A 650 7.66 41.99 -26.41
CA ILE A 650 6.26 42.16 -26.03
C ILE A 650 6.15 43.46 -25.25
N ARG A 651 5.42 44.47 -25.74
CA ARG A 651 5.17 45.69 -24.96
C ARG A 651 3.81 45.66 -24.27
N LEU A 652 3.73 46.11 -23.03
CA LEU A 652 2.49 46.25 -22.25
C LEU A 652 2.28 47.71 -21.85
N GLU A 653 1.07 48.07 -21.39
CA GLU A 653 0.89 49.33 -20.66
C GLU A 653 1.89 49.41 -19.50
N TRP A 654 2.44 50.60 -19.23
CA TRP A 654 3.48 50.83 -18.22
C TRP A 654 3.20 50.14 -16.87
N LYS A 655 1.97 50.26 -16.34
CA LYS A 655 1.56 49.61 -15.07
C LYS A 655 1.54 48.08 -15.15
N ASN A 656 1.22 47.54 -16.33
CA ASN A 656 1.13 46.10 -16.56
C ASN A 656 2.53 45.49 -16.73
N ALA A 657 3.45 46.20 -17.41
CA ALA A 657 4.86 45.85 -17.47
C ALA A 657 5.51 45.89 -16.07
N GLN A 658 5.27 46.96 -15.29
CA GLN A 658 5.71 47.02 -13.91
C GLN A 658 5.13 45.87 -13.09
N TRP A 659 3.83 45.58 -13.20
CA TRP A 659 3.21 44.50 -12.44
C TRP A 659 3.88 43.15 -12.72
N VAL A 660 4.17 42.82 -14.00
CA VAL A 660 4.91 41.59 -14.36
C VAL A 660 6.29 41.57 -13.71
N TYR A 661 7.06 42.66 -13.85
CA TYR A 661 8.40 42.80 -13.26
C TYR A 661 8.41 42.66 -11.73
N ASP A 662 7.41 43.21 -11.02
CA ASP A 662 7.35 43.21 -9.56
C ASP A 662 6.76 41.90 -8.98
N ASN A 663 5.96 41.14 -9.74
CA ASN A 663 5.14 40.04 -9.19
C ASN A 663 5.38 38.65 -9.80
N VAL A 664 5.95 38.55 -11.01
CA VAL A 664 6.16 37.27 -11.69
C VAL A 664 7.58 36.77 -11.39
N PRO A 665 7.77 35.62 -10.71
CA PRO A 665 9.11 35.16 -10.36
C PRO A 665 9.92 34.74 -11.60
N LEU A 666 11.25 34.81 -11.48
CA LEU A 666 12.16 34.22 -12.46
C LEU A 666 11.94 32.70 -12.56
N GLY A 667 12.15 32.14 -13.75
CA GLY A 667 11.83 30.75 -14.07
C GLY A 667 10.37 30.52 -14.50
N THR A 668 9.48 31.50 -14.38
CA THR A 668 8.08 31.41 -14.85
C THR A 668 8.03 31.12 -16.35
N THR A 669 7.25 30.12 -16.76
CA THR A 669 7.04 29.82 -18.18
C THR A 669 6.34 30.97 -18.90
N ILE A 670 6.86 31.32 -20.08
CA ILE A 670 6.17 32.10 -21.11
C ILE A 670 5.96 31.22 -22.36
N HIS A 671 4.74 31.24 -22.91
CA HIS A 671 4.43 30.59 -24.17
C HIS A 671 3.83 31.60 -25.16
N ASN A 672 4.62 31.96 -26.17
CA ASN A 672 4.20 32.79 -27.28
C ASN A 672 3.71 31.89 -28.41
N TYR A 673 2.51 32.13 -28.92
CA TYR A 673 1.94 31.34 -30.00
C TYR A 673 1.32 32.23 -31.08
N ARG A 674 1.00 31.59 -32.18
CA ARG A 674 0.08 32.05 -33.21
C ARG A 674 -0.96 30.92 -33.37
N PRO A 675 -2.25 31.21 -33.62
CA PRO A 675 -3.29 30.20 -33.79
C PRO A 675 -2.90 29.11 -34.79
#